data_AF-A0A2U8E1C4-F1
#
_entry.id   AF-A0A2U8E1C4-F1
#
_cell.length_a   1.000
_cell.length_b   1.000
_cell.length_c   1.000
_cell.angle_alpha   90.00
_cell.angle_beta   90.00
_cell.angle_gamma   90.00
#
_symmetry.space_group_name_H-M   'P 1'
#
loop_
_entity.id
_entity.type
_entity.pdbx_description
1 polymer ?
#
loop_
_entity_poly.entity_id
_entity_poly.type
_entity_poly.pdbx_seq_one_letter_code
_entity_poly.pdbx_strand_id
1 'polypeptide(L)'
;MTSPANSNKTPRTTDKNTRRRWPRWARIVRVIAIVVIVLILAGFFIAPPIARNILEEQLTKHLSTPRVTRVAQIERVRINPLALSCSVEGLSITASGRDPLVSWDSLQASLDLRTLISREWRLRKIALDGFAGRIAILPDGKPNFADLIPDEKDEPVASDENKKSAPLHINELSVTNARIDYSDASLPQPFSTQLGPVNFTVRDFQTGRPDLAPGEFSATTESGETLSWRGSLAVAPVSSRGEIRVGNLAIKKYTPFYGHLVRFDVTDGKLDINLRYEVAADADGIAIRTAQSDIALRDLQISERGKPVPAVGIGAIALSEITAEIHTARPAAPVLRIGRIAFDNGAVALRHDARGINLAELFSPAATDSPAFATSAPAPAAAPAPAPDITVGEVAVRDFTINIEDATLDAPLLTKAVIDTMSAKNFSLAKLDSPLAIELAMRIADEGELRAGGELALSPMRGKISAELGNLPLTLADAHVSQFLNARIEKGRLAVKAAATIDPESGLAVAGSTSVTDFAVKDASGGPLQSWKTLAVREIVYAEKPAAKIAITEIALDGSSTQINISPDGLLNIAALAKQSEPPQPAPSAENQTPVPAAPAASTASEPRLLVTIGKVTLNGGRVAFSDQSIAPVVKMSLDEINGAVSGLSSENIAHADVDVRAKINGAAPVSLTGQVNPLSNDVYSDLRFAIDSAALAPLSPYAGKYAGRTLAGGTLNVDVSTKVSKRFLDSANVITLDQFEFGEHTGSPEATSLPVGLAVSLLRDRNGKIILDVPIKGSLDDPEFKYGRAVRHALANIIMKAATAPFSLLTSVLGIGGKADGGAELDLSRAEFHAGANTLNEASQKKLTLLAKALGERPALHLAISGGFDADTDSAALRSIRFSADLKQEYLNENSGGQVSAGSTDALQLAPAIEARLVEILYRKKIPAAEQARAETPPTPEAMRAQLIETIRIDDDQLSQLAAARAESVRSFLVDKGVAESRVTLSGKPATGALASLELQ
;
A
#
# COMPACT_ATOMS: atom_id res chain seq x y z
N MET A 1 46.92 72.27 131.26
CA MET A 1 46.76 72.31 132.72
C MET A 1 46.20 70.97 133.17
N THR A 2 46.93 70.33 134.09
CA THR A 2 46.46 69.38 135.12
C THR A 2 45.69 68.11 134.70
N SER A 3 46.47 67.03 134.59
CA SER A 3 46.33 65.77 135.36
C SER A 3 45.71 65.99 136.77
N PRO A 4 45.18 64.98 137.52
CA PRO A 4 45.63 63.58 137.51
C PRO A 4 44.54 62.51 137.81
N ALA A 5 44.77 61.26 137.39
CA ALA A 5 45.12 60.08 138.21
C ALA A 5 43.94 59.49 139.01
N ASN A 6 43.84 58.18 139.23
CA ASN A 6 44.92 57.26 139.51
C ASN A 6 44.43 55.80 139.46
N SER A 7 45.34 54.91 139.07
CA SER A 7 45.63 53.62 139.74
C SER A 7 44.56 52.50 139.77
N ASN A 8 44.84 51.22 139.57
CA ASN A 8 46.00 50.44 139.12
C ASN A 8 45.57 48.94 139.16
N LYS A 9 46.37 48.08 138.53
CA LYS A 9 46.49 46.61 138.71
C LYS A 9 45.52 45.64 138.00
N THR A 10 46.06 45.10 136.91
CA THR A 10 45.99 43.71 136.41
C THR A 10 46.60 42.69 137.43
N PRO A 11 46.28 41.36 137.37
CA PRO A 11 46.94 40.45 136.40
C PRO A 11 46.15 39.21 135.89
N ARG A 12 46.58 38.72 134.69
CA ARG A 12 46.64 37.32 134.17
C ARG A 12 45.30 36.55 134.01
N THR A 13 45.00 35.75 132.96
CA THR A 13 45.71 35.06 131.86
C THR A 13 44.69 34.57 130.80
N THR A 14 45.20 34.03 129.68
CA THR A 14 44.63 33.05 128.72
C THR A 14 43.70 33.48 127.57
N ASP A 15 44.33 33.52 126.39
CA ASP A 15 44.07 32.73 125.18
C ASP A 15 42.91 33.08 124.20
N LYS A 16 43.37 33.35 122.96
CA LYS A 16 42.82 33.04 121.64
C LYS A 16 41.56 33.73 121.07
N ASN A 17 41.88 34.36 119.93
CA ASN A 17 41.17 34.33 118.65
C ASN A 17 39.93 35.20 118.46
N THR A 18 40.22 36.40 117.98
CA THR A 18 39.39 37.29 117.17
C THR A 18 38.50 36.56 116.16
N ARG A 19 37.20 36.42 116.43
CA ARG A 19 36.18 36.13 115.42
C ARG A 19 35.61 37.44 114.87
N ARG A 20 36.17 37.88 113.74
CA ARG A 20 35.67 38.96 112.88
C ARG A 20 34.22 38.63 112.48
N ARG A 21 33.23 39.36 113.02
CA ARG A 21 31.80 39.17 112.70
C ARG A 21 31.58 39.50 111.23
N TRP A 22 31.26 38.47 110.45
CA TRP A 22 30.91 38.60 109.03
C TRP A 22 29.57 39.35 108.86
N PRO A 23 29.49 40.29 107.89
CA PRO A 23 28.25 41.01 107.60
C PRO A 23 27.16 40.07 107.05
N ARG A 24 25.88 40.42 107.23
CA ARG A 24 24.72 39.56 106.89
C ARG A 24 24.73 39.03 105.45
N TRP A 25 25.27 39.80 104.50
CA TRP A 25 25.45 39.37 103.10
C TRP A 25 26.43 38.19 102.96
N ALA A 26 27.46 38.06 103.81
CA ALA A 26 28.42 36.96 103.73
C ALA A 26 27.86 35.61 104.25
N ARG A 27 26.83 35.63 105.12
CA ARG A 27 26.06 34.40 105.44
C ARG A 27 25.17 33.99 104.28
N ILE A 28 24.53 34.94 103.63
CA ILE A 28 23.70 34.69 102.44
C ILE A 28 24.59 34.12 101.32
N VAL A 29 25.77 34.69 101.08
CA VAL A 29 26.75 34.18 100.10
C VAL A 29 27.25 32.77 100.46
N ARG A 30 27.52 32.45 101.73
CA ARG A 30 27.88 31.08 102.15
C ARG A 30 26.74 30.08 101.96
N VAL A 31 25.51 30.46 102.31
CA VAL A 31 24.34 29.60 102.12
C VAL A 31 24.09 29.36 100.64
N ILE A 32 24.18 30.40 99.81
CA ILE A 32 24.10 30.28 98.35
C ILE A 32 25.24 29.41 97.82
N ALA A 33 26.49 29.59 98.28
CA ALA A 33 27.62 28.77 97.85
C ALA A 33 27.46 27.30 98.26
N ILE A 34 26.97 27.00 99.48
CA ILE A 34 26.67 25.63 99.92
C ILE A 34 25.54 25.04 99.09
N VAL A 35 24.46 25.79 98.86
CA VAL A 35 23.34 25.33 98.02
C VAL A 35 23.81 25.06 96.60
N VAL A 36 24.64 25.92 96.01
CA VAL A 36 25.23 25.72 94.68
C VAL A 36 26.17 24.51 94.66
N ILE A 37 27.03 24.33 95.66
CA ILE A 37 27.91 23.16 95.77
C ILE A 37 27.09 21.86 95.91
N VAL A 38 26.05 21.86 96.76
CA VAL A 38 25.13 20.73 96.92
C VAL A 38 24.37 20.45 95.63
N LEU A 39 23.94 21.48 94.90
CA LEU A 39 23.23 21.35 93.62
C LEU A 39 24.16 20.85 92.51
N ILE A 40 25.43 21.24 92.51
CA ILE A 40 26.48 20.71 91.63
C ILE A 40 26.76 19.23 91.97
N LEU A 41 27.01 18.89 93.24
CA LEU A 41 27.24 17.51 93.67
C LEU A 41 26.02 16.61 93.38
N ALA A 42 24.82 17.09 93.68
CA ALA A 42 23.58 16.38 93.41
C ALA A 42 23.35 16.22 91.90
N GLY A 43 23.53 17.27 91.09
CA GLY A 43 23.31 17.22 89.65
C GLY A 43 24.33 16.38 88.88
N PHE A 44 25.61 16.41 89.25
CA PHE A 44 26.68 15.68 88.55
C PHE A 44 26.88 14.24 89.04
N PHE A 45 26.60 13.91 90.31
CA PHE A 45 26.93 12.58 90.88
C PHE A 45 25.72 11.79 91.39
N ILE A 46 24.68 12.43 91.94
CA ILE A 46 23.53 11.73 92.53
C ILE A 46 22.38 11.56 91.50
N ALA A 47 22.05 12.62 90.78
CA ALA A 47 20.95 12.64 89.83
C ALA A 47 21.16 11.69 88.63
N PRO A 48 22.37 11.55 88.03
CA PRO A 48 22.53 10.70 86.85
C PRO A 48 22.21 9.20 87.04
N PRO A 49 22.71 8.49 88.09
CA PRO A 49 22.37 7.08 88.29
C PRO A 49 20.90 6.88 88.68
N ILE A 50 20.31 7.82 89.43
CA ILE A 50 18.87 7.78 89.77
C ILE A 50 18.02 7.98 88.50
N ALA A 51 18.35 8.97 87.68
CA ALA A 51 17.65 9.24 86.43
C ALA A 51 17.75 8.06 85.47
N ARG A 52 18.91 7.40 85.37
CA ARG A 52 19.07 6.17 84.57
C ARG A 52 18.09 5.08 84.99
N ASN A 53 18.07 4.70 86.28
CA ASN A 53 17.18 3.63 86.76
C ASN A 53 15.70 3.98 86.57
N ILE A 54 15.31 5.23 86.87
CA ILE A 54 13.94 5.68 86.67
C ILE A 54 13.55 5.63 85.19
N LEU A 55 14.44 6.09 84.29
CA LEU A 55 14.17 6.08 82.86
C LEU A 55 14.05 4.64 82.32
N GLU A 56 14.96 3.74 82.68
CA GLU A 56 14.88 2.33 82.27
C GLU A 56 13.59 1.66 82.77
N GLU A 57 13.21 1.88 84.04
CA GLU A 57 11.99 1.32 84.64
C GLU A 57 10.72 1.88 83.99
N GLN A 58 10.63 3.20 83.82
CA GLN A 58 9.47 3.87 83.23
C GLN A 58 9.33 3.52 81.74
N LEU A 59 10.43 3.51 80.97
CA LEU A 59 10.39 3.14 79.56
C LEU A 59 9.99 1.68 79.38
N THR A 60 10.56 0.77 80.18
CA THR A 60 10.19 -0.67 80.15
C THR A 60 8.71 -0.86 80.51
N LYS A 61 8.21 -0.14 81.51
CA LYS A 61 6.80 -0.21 81.95
C LYS A 61 5.83 0.33 80.92
N HIS A 62 6.12 1.48 80.30
CA HIS A 62 5.21 2.15 79.36
C HIS A 62 5.27 1.58 77.94
N LEU A 63 6.38 0.95 77.55
CA LEU A 63 6.54 0.36 76.21
C LEU A 63 6.23 -1.15 76.17
N SER A 64 6.12 -1.80 77.33
CA SER A 64 5.67 -3.20 77.39
C SER A 64 4.15 -3.26 77.31
N THR A 65 3.65 -4.10 76.42
CA THR A 65 2.21 -4.40 76.29
C THR A 65 1.94 -5.81 76.83
N PRO A 66 0.68 -6.18 77.13
CA PRO A 66 0.35 -7.52 77.63
C PRO A 66 0.80 -8.66 76.70
N ARG A 67 1.08 -8.36 75.43
CA ARG A 67 1.48 -9.31 74.38
C ARG A 67 2.99 -9.30 74.08
N VAL A 68 3.70 -8.19 74.35
CA VAL A 68 5.10 -8.02 73.99
C VAL A 68 5.87 -7.31 75.11
N THR A 69 6.83 -8.01 75.71
CA THR A 69 7.75 -7.44 76.70
C THR A 69 8.89 -6.71 75.99
N ARG A 70 9.05 -5.41 76.27
CA ARG A 70 10.14 -4.58 75.73
C ARG A 70 11.05 -4.11 76.85
N VAL A 71 12.34 -4.40 76.74
CA VAL A 71 13.35 -4.00 77.74
C VAL A 71 14.12 -2.81 77.20
N ALA A 72 14.14 -1.71 77.97
CA ALA A 72 14.95 -0.53 77.69
C ALA A 72 16.25 -0.56 78.49
N GLN A 73 17.39 -0.42 77.83
CA GLN A 73 18.72 -0.34 78.46
C GLN A 73 19.39 0.99 78.09
N ILE A 74 19.98 1.68 79.07
CA ILE A 74 20.71 2.93 78.87
C ILE A 74 22.17 2.75 79.31
N GLU A 75 23.15 3.14 78.50
CA GLU A 75 24.56 3.05 78.89
C GLU A 75 24.90 4.09 79.96
N ARG A 76 24.60 5.36 79.68
CA ARG A 76 24.98 6.48 80.55
C ARG A 76 23.99 7.65 80.46
N VAL A 77 23.66 8.25 81.60
CA VAL A 77 22.96 9.54 81.66
C VAL A 77 23.94 10.59 82.20
N ARG A 78 23.96 11.79 81.64
CA ARG A 78 24.74 12.93 82.17
C ARG A 78 23.83 14.13 82.34
N ILE A 79 23.88 14.78 83.50
CA ILE A 79 23.11 15.99 83.80
C ILE A 79 24.09 17.09 84.18
N ASN A 80 24.04 18.21 83.46
CA ASN A 80 24.80 19.41 83.77
C ASN A 80 23.86 20.52 84.26
N PRO A 81 23.73 20.72 85.59
CA PRO A 81 22.83 21.72 86.15
C PRO A 81 23.25 23.16 85.84
N LEU A 82 24.53 23.43 85.58
CA LEU A 82 25.01 24.78 85.25
C LEU A 82 24.68 25.17 83.81
N ALA A 83 24.72 24.20 82.89
CA ALA A 83 24.35 24.38 81.50
C ALA A 83 22.88 24.07 81.20
N LEU A 84 22.10 23.69 82.24
CA LEU A 84 20.74 23.18 82.14
C LEU A 84 20.57 22.14 81.02
N SER A 85 21.51 21.20 80.91
CA SER A 85 21.53 20.19 79.85
C SER A 85 21.52 18.77 80.39
N CYS A 86 20.80 17.88 79.71
CA CYS A 86 20.76 16.44 79.97
C CYS A 86 21.19 15.69 78.70
N SER A 87 22.00 14.63 78.83
CA SER A 87 22.27 13.70 77.75
C SER A 87 22.05 12.25 78.16
N VAL A 88 21.47 11.46 77.26
CA VAL A 88 21.23 10.02 77.39
C VAL A 88 22.02 9.31 76.29
N GLU A 89 23.06 8.56 76.68
CA GLU A 89 23.97 7.84 75.80
C GLU A 89 23.61 6.35 75.76
N GLY A 90 23.62 5.76 74.57
CA GLY A 90 23.46 4.32 74.34
C GLY A 90 22.12 3.74 74.78
N LEU A 91 20.99 4.33 74.34
CA LEU A 91 19.68 3.69 74.57
C LEU A 91 19.48 2.56 73.57
N SER A 92 19.03 1.41 74.04
CA SER A 92 18.56 0.30 73.19
C SER A 92 17.26 -0.29 73.75
N ILE A 93 16.26 -0.43 72.89
CA ILE A 93 14.96 -1.02 73.22
C ILE A 93 14.81 -2.31 72.41
N THR A 94 14.83 -3.45 73.10
CA THR A 94 14.70 -4.77 72.48
C THR A 94 13.37 -5.42 72.81
N ALA A 95 12.74 -6.06 71.82
CA ALA A 95 11.54 -6.87 72.00
C ALA A 95 11.92 -8.36 72.02
N SER A 96 11.64 -9.07 73.12
CA SER A 96 11.78 -10.53 73.34
C SER A 96 12.82 -11.25 72.47
N GLY A 97 14.11 -10.94 72.63
CA GLY A 97 15.23 -11.69 72.04
C GLY A 97 15.50 -11.45 70.54
N ARG A 98 14.86 -10.46 69.92
CA ARG A 98 15.16 -9.99 68.54
C ARG A 98 16.05 -8.75 68.57
N ASP A 99 16.51 -8.32 67.40
CA ASP A 99 17.26 -7.06 67.20
C ASP A 99 16.52 -5.85 67.82
N PRO A 100 17.27 -4.78 68.18
CA PRO A 100 16.69 -3.57 68.76
C PRO A 100 15.61 -2.94 67.86
N LEU A 101 14.46 -2.63 68.45
CA LEU A 101 13.34 -1.94 67.80
C LEU A 101 13.68 -0.46 67.56
N VAL A 102 14.26 0.17 68.57
CA VAL A 102 14.76 1.54 68.57
C VAL A 102 16.03 1.60 69.38
N SER A 103 17.07 2.27 68.87
CA SER A 103 18.29 2.59 69.62
C SER A 103 18.83 3.96 69.20
N TRP A 104 19.71 4.55 70.01
CA TRP A 104 20.50 5.73 69.62
C TRP A 104 21.83 5.80 70.37
N ASP A 105 22.82 6.44 69.76
CA ASP A 105 24.15 6.64 70.36
C ASP A 105 24.10 7.74 71.42
N SER A 106 23.49 8.89 71.10
CA SER A 106 23.32 9.96 72.08
C SER A 106 22.09 10.85 71.82
N LEU A 107 21.37 11.21 72.87
CA LEU A 107 20.31 12.22 72.87
C LEU A 107 20.67 13.31 73.87
N GLN A 108 20.89 14.53 73.40
CA GLN A 108 21.18 15.71 74.22
C GLN A 108 20.03 16.72 74.15
N ALA A 109 19.59 17.23 75.30
CA ALA A 109 18.65 18.32 75.39
C ALA A 109 19.20 19.41 76.32
N SER A 110 19.09 20.68 75.94
CA SER A 110 19.47 21.82 76.78
C SER A 110 18.38 22.87 76.86
N LEU A 111 18.08 23.34 78.07
CA LEU A 111 17.09 24.38 78.35
C LEU A 111 17.76 25.77 78.31
N ASP A 112 17.00 26.77 77.87
CA ASP A 112 17.39 28.17 78.00
C ASP A 112 17.02 28.70 79.40
N LEU A 113 17.93 29.39 80.08
CA LEU A 113 17.68 30.05 81.37
C LEU A 113 16.45 30.98 81.33
N ARG A 114 16.12 31.55 80.17
CA ARG A 114 14.92 32.38 79.96
C ARG A 114 13.63 31.62 80.24
N THR A 115 13.61 30.29 80.09
CA THR A 115 12.45 29.44 80.40
C THR A 115 11.98 29.56 81.85
N LEU A 116 12.87 29.95 82.78
CA LEU A 116 12.53 30.13 84.20
C LEU A 116 11.80 31.47 84.47
N ILE A 117 11.87 32.40 83.52
CA ILE A 117 11.29 33.75 83.61
C ILE A 117 10.06 33.87 82.68
N SER A 118 10.07 33.19 81.54
CA SER A 118 9.00 33.19 80.56
C SER A 118 8.00 32.05 80.80
N ARG A 119 6.70 32.27 80.56
CA ARG A 119 5.65 31.20 80.58
C ARG A 119 5.69 30.27 79.35
N GLU A 120 6.83 30.19 78.68
CA GLU A 120 7.07 29.36 77.49
C GLU A 120 8.22 28.40 77.77
N TRP A 121 8.13 27.18 77.23
CA TRP A 121 9.21 26.20 77.28
C TRP A 121 10.25 26.53 76.22
N ARG A 122 11.46 26.89 76.63
CA ARG A 122 12.57 27.22 75.70
C ARG A 122 13.68 26.19 75.77
N LEU A 123 13.90 25.48 74.67
CA LEU A 123 15.02 24.57 74.48
C LEU A 123 16.04 25.20 73.53
N ARG A 124 17.28 25.32 74.00
CA ARG A 124 18.40 25.85 73.20
C ARG A 124 18.85 24.88 72.12
N LYS A 125 18.92 23.58 72.46
CA LYS A 125 19.36 22.54 71.52
C LYS A 125 18.79 21.19 71.91
N ILE A 126 18.25 20.47 70.93
CA ILE A 126 17.93 19.04 71.00
C ILE A 126 18.76 18.36 69.89
N ALA A 127 19.68 17.47 70.27
CA ALA A 127 20.53 16.75 69.34
C ALA A 127 20.39 15.24 69.53
N LEU A 128 20.06 14.52 68.48
CA LEU A 128 19.96 13.05 68.46
C LEU A 128 20.97 12.51 67.44
N ASP A 129 21.92 11.71 67.88
CA ASP A 129 22.95 11.12 67.02
C ASP A 129 22.84 9.59 67.03
N GLY A 130 23.03 8.99 65.85
CA GLY A 130 23.08 7.52 65.69
C GLY A 130 21.75 6.81 65.95
N PHE A 131 20.61 7.47 65.73
CA PHE A 131 19.29 6.84 65.90
C PHE A 131 19.13 5.66 64.92
N ALA A 132 18.76 4.48 65.40
CA ALA A 132 18.40 3.34 64.57
C ALA A 132 16.99 2.86 64.94
N GLY A 133 16.11 2.70 63.94
CA GLY A 133 14.74 2.23 64.14
C GLY A 133 14.33 1.19 63.11
N ARG A 134 13.47 0.24 63.50
CA ARG A 134 12.93 -0.80 62.62
C ARG A 134 11.42 -0.71 62.48
N ILE A 135 10.96 -0.56 61.24
CA ILE A 135 9.54 -0.56 60.86
C ILE A 135 9.29 -1.83 60.03
N ALA A 136 8.51 -2.76 60.55
CA ALA A 136 8.18 -4.00 59.84
C ALA A 136 6.66 -4.16 59.74
N ILE A 137 6.11 -4.20 58.52
CA ILE A 137 4.73 -4.59 58.26
C ILE A 137 4.66 -6.12 58.23
N LEU A 138 3.89 -6.68 59.14
CA LEU A 138 3.70 -8.12 59.29
C LEU A 138 2.74 -8.67 58.21
N PRO A 139 2.67 -10.00 58.01
CA PRO A 139 1.77 -10.61 57.02
C PRO A 139 0.28 -10.30 57.22
N ASP A 140 -0.12 -9.86 58.42
CA ASP A 140 -1.49 -9.41 58.74
C ASP A 140 -1.74 -7.92 58.38
N GLY A 141 -0.77 -7.26 57.75
CA GLY A 141 -0.80 -5.86 57.37
C GLY A 141 -0.54 -4.89 58.53
N LYS A 142 -0.29 -5.38 59.75
CA LYS A 142 -0.05 -4.52 60.92
C LYS A 142 1.44 -4.23 61.11
N PRO A 143 1.82 -3.01 61.51
CA PRO A 143 3.20 -2.72 61.87
C PRO A 143 3.62 -3.46 63.15
N ASN A 144 4.92 -3.74 63.29
CA ASN A 144 5.55 -4.37 64.46
C ASN A 144 5.41 -3.57 65.78
N PHE A 145 4.93 -2.33 65.70
CA PHE A 145 4.61 -1.45 66.82
C PHE A 145 3.10 -1.16 66.95
N ALA A 146 2.23 -1.85 66.19
CA ALA A 146 0.78 -1.63 66.25
C ALA A 146 0.19 -1.80 67.65
N ASP A 147 0.79 -2.63 68.49
CA ASP A 147 0.39 -2.83 69.88
C ASP A 147 0.65 -1.61 70.78
N LEU A 148 1.48 -0.67 70.33
CA LEU A 148 1.72 0.61 71.02
C LEU A 148 0.69 1.68 70.64
N ILE A 149 -0.14 1.44 69.63
CA ILE A 149 -1.18 2.37 69.17
C ILE A 149 -2.49 1.98 69.87
N PRO A 150 -3.13 2.88 70.63
CA PRO A 150 -4.45 2.63 71.24
C PRO A 150 -5.50 2.34 70.16
N ASP A 151 -6.38 1.36 70.39
CA ASP A 151 -7.51 1.10 69.49
C ASP A 151 -8.51 2.27 69.61
N GLU A 152 -8.99 2.79 68.48
CA GLU A 152 -9.91 3.93 68.37
C GLU A 152 -11.27 3.73 69.07
N LYS A 153 -11.53 2.51 69.58
CA LYS A 153 -12.72 2.16 70.37
C LYS A 153 -12.58 2.47 71.86
N ASP A 154 -11.40 2.84 72.33
CA ASP A 154 -11.26 3.46 73.64
C ASP A 154 -11.78 4.90 73.51
N GLU A 155 -12.94 5.18 74.12
CA GLU A 155 -13.54 6.51 74.15
C GLU A 155 -12.49 7.57 74.47
N PRO A 156 -12.49 8.72 73.76
CA PRO A 156 -11.63 9.82 74.12
C PRO A 156 -11.97 10.20 75.56
N VAL A 157 -11.03 9.96 76.47
CA VAL A 157 -11.07 10.60 77.78
C VAL A 157 -11.15 12.09 77.47
N ALA A 158 -12.33 12.68 77.72
CA ALA A 158 -12.57 14.11 77.51
C ALA A 158 -11.42 14.87 78.17
N SER A 159 -10.52 15.38 77.34
CA SER A 159 -9.48 16.28 77.78
C SER A 159 -10.14 17.64 77.91
N ASP A 160 -10.12 18.19 79.12
CA ASP A 160 -10.61 19.53 79.43
C ASP A 160 -10.19 20.53 78.34
N GLU A 161 -11.16 21.03 77.57
CA GLU A 161 -11.01 21.98 76.45
C GLU A 161 -10.48 23.38 76.86
N ASN A 162 -9.83 23.54 78.02
CA ASN A 162 -9.35 24.85 78.46
C ASN A 162 -7.96 24.86 79.12
N LYS A 163 -7.10 23.89 78.79
CA LYS A 163 -5.65 24.01 79.05
C LYS A 163 -4.95 24.50 77.78
N LYS A 164 -4.79 25.82 77.63
CA LYS A 164 -3.81 26.39 76.67
C LYS A 164 -2.42 25.86 77.06
N SER A 165 -1.93 24.87 76.32
CA SER A 165 -0.57 24.35 76.47
C SER A 165 0.42 25.50 76.31
N ALA A 166 1.40 25.56 77.21
CA ALA A 166 2.44 26.59 77.14
C ALA A 166 3.18 26.50 75.79
N PRO A 167 3.44 27.63 75.10
CA PRO A 167 4.16 27.62 73.83
C PRO A 167 5.56 27.05 74.03
N LEU A 168 6.00 26.28 73.04
CA LEU A 168 7.25 25.56 72.97
C LEU A 168 8.13 26.23 71.92
N HIS A 169 9.35 26.57 72.28
CA HIS A 169 10.35 27.14 71.39
C HIS A 169 11.63 26.30 71.43
N ILE A 170 12.07 25.84 70.27
CA ILE A 170 13.29 25.04 70.08
C ILE A 170 14.21 25.80 69.10
N ASN A 171 15.34 26.33 69.58
CA ASN A 171 16.26 27.09 68.72
C ASN A 171 16.95 26.19 67.68
N GLU A 172 17.32 24.97 68.07
CA GLU A 172 17.94 23.99 67.17
C GLU A 172 17.52 22.57 67.55
N LEU A 173 16.92 21.86 66.60
CA LEU A 173 16.66 20.42 66.64
C LEU A 173 17.51 19.79 65.54
N SER A 174 18.46 18.91 65.88
CA SER A 174 19.32 18.22 64.92
C SER A 174 19.30 16.71 65.15
N VAL A 175 19.03 15.93 64.10
CA VAL A 175 19.20 14.48 64.06
C VAL A 175 20.34 14.19 63.08
N THR A 176 21.36 13.44 63.49
CA THR A 176 22.51 13.07 62.65
C THR A 176 22.72 11.56 62.64
N ASN A 177 23.20 11.05 61.50
CA ASN A 177 23.55 9.63 61.33
C ASN A 177 22.42 8.64 61.64
N ALA A 178 21.15 9.04 61.44
CA ALA A 178 20.02 8.17 61.72
C ALA A 178 19.85 7.09 60.63
N ARG A 179 19.32 5.93 61.01
CA ARG A 179 19.09 4.77 60.15
C ARG A 179 17.71 4.17 60.43
N ILE A 180 16.95 3.90 59.38
CA ILE A 180 15.62 3.31 59.48
C ILE A 180 15.59 2.08 58.57
N ASP A 181 15.38 0.90 59.17
CA ASP A 181 15.16 -0.34 58.42
C ASP A 181 13.66 -0.54 58.22
N TYR A 182 13.22 -0.60 56.97
CA TYR A 182 11.83 -0.85 56.59
C TYR A 182 11.69 -2.21 55.91
N SER A 183 10.70 -3.00 56.32
CA SER A 183 10.34 -4.25 55.66
C SER A 183 8.83 -4.43 55.58
N ASP A 184 8.31 -4.88 54.44
CA ASP A 184 6.90 -5.19 54.24
C ASP A 184 6.73 -6.64 53.78
N ALA A 185 6.12 -7.46 54.63
CA ALA A 185 5.79 -8.86 54.35
C ALA A 185 4.30 -9.09 54.03
N SER A 186 3.50 -8.02 53.91
CA SER A 186 2.09 -8.09 53.53
C SER A 186 1.88 -8.14 52.02
N LEU A 187 2.87 -7.71 51.25
CA LEU A 187 2.86 -7.74 49.79
C LEU A 187 3.03 -9.18 49.23
N PRO A 188 2.53 -9.46 48.02
CA PRO A 188 2.73 -10.77 47.36
C PRO A 188 4.20 -11.17 47.22
N GLN A 189 5.09 -10.18 47.11
CA GLN A 189 6.54 -10.36 47.21
C GLN A 189 7.04 -9.47 48.35
N PRO A 190 7.85 -9.99 49.29
CA PRO A 190 8.33 -9.20 50.42
C PRO A 190 9.25 -8.08 49.94
N PHE A 191 9.12 -6.90 50.53
CA PHE A 191 9.94 -5.73 50.24
C PHE A 191 10.78 -5.34 51.46
N SER A 192 12.03 -4.92 51.26
CA SER A 192 12.91 -4.46 52.34
C SER A 192 13.83 -3.37 51.83
N THR A 193 14.03 -2.31 52.61
CA THR A 193 14.96 -1.21 52.31
C THR A 193 15.50 -0.57 53.60
N GLN A 194 16.69 0.01 53.51
CA GLN A 194 17.37 0.69 54.60
C GLN A 194 17.59 2.15 54.22
N LEU A 195 17.05 3.06 55.03
CA LEU A 195 17.19 4.50 54.87
C LEU A 195 18.25 5.02 55.86
N GLY A 196 19.42 5.42 55.38
CA GLY A 196 20.49 6.02 56.19
C GLY A 196 21.80 6.27 55.42
N PRO A 197 22.64 7.23 55.85
CA PRO A 197 22.43 8.13 56.98
C PRO A 197 21.34 9.17 56.72
N VAL A 198 20.47 9.36 57.71
CA VAL A 198 19.43 10.39 57.74
C VAL A 198 19.93 11.54 58.61
N ASN A 199 19.90 12.75 58.04
CA ASN A 199 20.17 13.99 58.75
C ASN A 199 18.95 14.87 58.68
N PHE A 200 18.56 15.47 59.80
CA PHE A 200 17.44 16.40 59.89
C PHE A 200 17.85 17.57 60.78
N THR A 201 17.58 18.80 60.37
CA THR A 201 17.84 19.98 61.18
C THR A 201 16.68 20.95 61.04
N VAL A 202 16.17 21.47 62.15
CA VAL A 202 15.18 22.56 62.19
C VAL A 202 15.68 23.63 63.15
N ARG A 203 15.58 24.90 62.75
CA ARG A 203 16.00 26.05 63.55
C ARG A 203 14.82 26.92 63.92
N ASP A 204 14.85 27.47 65.14
CA ASP A 204 13.87 28.43 65.68
C ASP A 204 12.41 27.98 65.58
N PHE A 205 12.14 26.70 65.85
CA PHE A 205 10.81 26.11 65.82
C PHE A 205 9.94 26.59 66.99
N GLN A 206 8.77 27.17 66.70
CA GLN A 206 7.87 27.73 67.70
C GLN A 206 6.45 27.17 67.57
N THR A 207 5.80 26.85 68.69
CA THR A 207 4.37 26.51 68.72
C THR A 207 3.55 27.73 69.14
N GLY A 208 2.45 28.01 68.41
CA GLY A 208 1.53 29.12 68.71
C GLY A 208 1.85 30.47 68.04
N ARG A 209 2.84 30.51 67.14
CA ARG A 209 3.09 31.65 66.24
C ARG A 209 3.06 31.18 64.77
N PRO A 210 2.71 32.08 63.83
CA PRO A 210 2.69 31.77 62.40
C PRO A 210 4.08 31.80 61.74
N ASP A 211 5.16 31.98 62.52
CA ASP A 211 6.52 32.10 61.98
C ASP A 211 7.01 30.76 61.38
N LEU A 212 7.53 30.82 60.17
CA LEU A 212 8.06 29.67 59.44
C LEU A 212 9.49 29.33 59.92
N ALA A 213 9.64 28.15 60.54
CA ALA A 213 10.92 27.63 61.01
C ALA A 213 11.66 26.93 59.87
N PRO A 214 12.88 27.35 59.47
CA PRO A 214 13.63 26.70 58.41
C PRO A 214 14.11 25.31 58.84
N GLY A 215 14.01 24.36 57.91
CA GLY A 215 14.45 22.99 58.11
C GLY A 215 15.08 22.37 56.87
N GLU A 216 15.92 21.37 57.12
CA GLU A 216 16.57 20.56 56.12
C GLU A 216 16.53 19.09 56.52
N PHE A 217 16.34 18.22 55.54
CA PHE A 217 16.34 16.77 55.66
C PHE A 217 17.16 16.19 54.51
N SER A 218 18.01 15.21 54.78
CA SER A 218 18.72 14.44 53.76
C SER A 218 18.78 12.98 54.19
N ALA A 219 18.50 12.06 53.28
CA ALA A 219 18.60 10.64 53.49
C ALA A 219 19.09 9.93 52.23
N THR A 220 19.75 8.81 52.39
CA THR A 220 20.14 7.92 51.30
C THR A 220 19.66 6.51 51.55
N THR A 221 19.33 5.75 50.51
CA THR A 221 19.01 4.32 50.66
C THR A 221 20.23 3.44 50.35
N GLU A 222 20.14 2.16 50.69
CA GLU A 222 21.16 1.16 50.36
C GLU A 222 21.40 1.00 48.84
N SER A 223 20.43 1.44 48.03
CA SER A 223 20.49 1.39 46.56
C SER A 223 21.09 2.66 45.94
N GLY A 224 21.53 3.63 46.76
CA GLY A 224 22.10 4.90 46.30
C GLY A 224 21.05 5.97 45.93
N GLU A 225 19.79 5.78 46.31
CA GLU A 225 18.70 6.74 46.10
C GLU A 225 18.88 7.88 47.10
N THR A 226 18.61 9.12 46.66
CA THR A 226 18.78 10.31 47.50
C THR A 226 17.43 10.96 47.76
N LEU A 227 17.15 11.28 49.01
CA LEU A 227 15.95 11.99 49.43
C LEU A 227 16.39 13.24 50.18
N SER A 228 16.00 14.42 49.72
CA SER A 228 16.28 15.66 50.43
C SER A 228 15.06 16.57 50.44
N TRP A 229 14.90 17.28 51.55
CA TRP A 229 13.89 18.32 51.69
C TRP A 229 14.55 19.54 52.30
N ARG A 230 14.29 20.71 51.72
CA ARG A 230 14.73 21.99 52.25
C ARG A 230 13.56 22.94 52.21
N GLY A 231 13.17 23.48 53.35
CA GLY A 231 11.98 24.30 53.42
C GLY A 231 11.80 24.99 54.76
N SER A 232 10.58 25.42 55.01
CA SER A 232 10.18 25.97 56.30
C SER A 232 8.80 25.46 56.68
N LEU A 233 8.55 25.34 57.98
CA LEU A 233 7.32 24.77 58.52
C LEU A 233 6.80 25.60 59.71
N ALA A 234 5.49 25.67 59.86
CA ALA A 234 4.79 26.28 60.99
C ALA A 234 3.61 25.38 61.39
N VAL A 235 3.23 25.39 62.68
CA VAL A 235 2.23 24.47 63.24
C VAL A 235 0.92 25.19 63.62
N ALA A 236 0.91 26.53 63.65
CA ALA A 236 -0.27 27.31 64.00
C ALA A 236 -0.34 28.65 63.23
N PRO A 237 -1.01 28.70 62.05
CA PRO A 237 -1.64 27.58 61.35
C PRO A 237 -0.62 26.61 60.74
N VAL A 238 -1.05 25.39 60.42
CA VAL A 238 -0.18 24.38 59.81
C VAL A 238 0.14 24.82 58.39
N SER A 239 1.39 25.20 58.15
CA SER A 239 1.85 25.58 56.82
C SER A 239 3.27 25.13 56.58
N SER A 240 3.59 24.82 55.33
CA SER A 240 4.91 24.41 54.91
C SER A 240 5.19 24.82 53.48
N ARG A 241 6.36 25.39 53.24
CA ARG A 241 6.85 25.69 51.89
C ARG A 241 8.27 25.15 51.77
N GLY A 242 8.57 24.44 50.69
CA GLY A 242 9.89 23.86 50.50
C GLY A 242 10.09 23.20 49.14
N GLU A 243 11.28 22.67 48.96
CA GLU A 243 11.70 21.88 47.81
C GLU A 243 12.01 20.46 48.28
N ILE A 244 11.36 19.47 47.67
CA ILE A 244 11.63 18.04 47.86
C ILE A 244 12.37 17.56 46.62
N ARG A 245 13.54 16.94 46.81
CA ARG A 245 14.28 16.28 45.75
C ARG A 245 14.42 14.80 46.06
N VAL A 246 13.92 13.99 45.14
CA VAL A 246 14.16 12.55 45.07
C VAL A 246 15.07 12.33 43.88
N GLY A 247 16.23 11.71 44.09
CA GLY A 247 17.20 11.45 43.01
C GLY A 247 17.53 9.97 42.90
N ASN A 248 17.66 9.49 41.66
CA ASN A 248 18.02 8.11 41.33
C ASN A 248 17.09 7.02 41.92
N LEU A 249 15.79 7.29 42.10
CA LEU A 249 14.84 6.29 42.60
C LEU A 249 14.74 5.12 41.62
N ALA A 250 15.13 3.91 42.04
CA ALA A 250 15.25 2.76 41.15
C ALA A 250 13.90 2.06 41.00
N ILE A 251 13.17 2.31 39.90
CA ILE A 251 11.80 1.81 39.70
C ILE A 251 11.71 0.29 39.85
N LYS A 252 12.70 -0.45 39.31
CA LYS A 252 12.82 -1.91 39.44
C LYS A 252 12.73 -2.41 40.89
N LYS A 253 13.33 -1.69 41.84
CA LYS A 253 13.34 -2.05 43.27
C LYS A 253 11.92 -2.11 43.84
N TYR A 254 11.01 -1.28 43.33
CA TYR A 254 9.63 -1.15 43.80
C TYR A 254 8.63 -2.05 43.06
N THR A 255 9.10 -2.99 42.23
CA THR A 255 8.26 -4.00 41.55
C THR A 255 7.24 -4.69 42.46
N PRO A 256 7.53 -5.04 43.73
CA PRO A 256 6.54 -5.62 44.64
C PRO A 256 5.25 -4.79 44.81
N PHE A 257 5.33 -3.46 44.63
CA PHE A 257 4.18 -2.55 44.78
C PHE A 257 3.31 -2.44 43.52
N TYR A 258 3.89 -2.56 42.32
CA TYR A 258 3.15 -2.32 41.06
C TYR A 258 3.12 -3.51 40.10
N GLY A 259 3.98 -4.52 40.27
CA GLY A 259 4.14 -5.62 39.31
C GLY A 259 2.86 -6.44 39.08
N HIS A 260 1.93 -6.43 40.03
CA HIS A 260 0.62 -7.08 39.91
C HIS A 260 -0.38 -6.26 39.07
N LEU A 261 -0.14 -4.97 38.86
CA LEU A 261 -1.00 -4.07 38.09
C LEU A 261 -0.66 -4.04 36.59
N VAL A 262 0.54 -4.50 36.22
CA VAL A 262 1.08 -4.43 34.86
C VAL A 262 1.40 -5.82 34.30
N ARG A 263 1.31 -5.99 32.98
CA ARG A 263 1.61 -7.27 32.30
C ARG A 263 3.06 -7.36 31.77
N PHE A 264 3.91 -6.42 32.15
CA PHE A 264 5.30 -6.31 31.71
C PHE A 264 6.26 -6.24 32.91
N ASP A 265 7.54 -6.53 32.65
CA ASP A 265 8.60 -6.39 33.65
C ASP A 265 9.40 -5.10 33.38
N VAL A 266 9.65 -4.30 34.43
CA VAL A 266 10.57 -3.17 34.35
C VAL A 266 11.96 -3.65 34.73
N THR A 267 12.86 -3.70 33.75
CA THR A 267 14.21 -4.26 33.91
C THR A 267 15.23 -3.23 34.37
N ASP A 268 15.01 -1.95 34.03
CA ASP A 268 15.77 -0.78 34.49
C ASP A 268 14.90 0.50 34.44
N GLY A 269 15.32 1.53 35.15
CA GLY A 269 14.66 2.84 35.17
C GLY A 269 14.93 3.61 36.47
N LYS A 270 15.31 4.90 36.34
CA LYS A 270 15.64 5.79 37.46
C LYS A 270 14.78 7.04 37.43
N LEU A 271 14.05 7.31 38.50
CA LEU A 271 13.18 8.46 38.63
C LEU A 271 13.81 9.55 39.50
N ASP A 272 13.79 10.78 39.01
CA ASP A 272 14.12 11.98 39.76
C ASP A 272 12.90 12.88 39.82
N ILE A 273 12.64 13.40 41.01
CA ILE A 273 11.52 14.28 41.30
C ILE A 273 12.09 15.53 41.95
N ASN A 274 11.79 16.69 41.38
CA ASN A 274 12.05 17.98 41.98
C ASN A 274 10.72 18.70 42.21
N LEU A 275 10.20 18.65 43.42
CA LEU A 275 8.89 19.16 43.79
C LEU A 275 9.04 20.41 44.65
N ARG A 276 8.63 21.56 44.12
CA ARG A 276 8.51 22.82 44.86
C ARG A 276 7.06 23.01 45.26
N TYR A 277 6.81 22.99 46.56
CA TYR A 277 5.46 22.99 47.09
C TYR A 277 5.24 24.10 48.12
N GLU A 278 3.99 24.50 48.23
CA GLU A 278 3.45 25.33 49.28
C GLU A 278 2.13 24.72 49.74
N VAL A 279 2.06 24.41 51.03
CA VAL A 279 0.86 23.89 51.70
C VAL A 279 0.50 24.84 52.82
N ALA A 280 -0.76 25.24 52.87
CA ALA A 280 -1.35 25.97 53.98
C ALA A 280 -2.66 25.30 54.36
N ALA A 281 -2.81 24.95 55.64
CA ALA A 281 -4.03 24.44 56.22
C ALA A 281 -4.58 25.48 57.20
N ASP A 282 -5.81 25.90 56.97
CA ASP A 282 -6.56 26.83 57.81
C ASP A 282 -7.89 26.21 58.26
N ALA A 283 -8.77 27.01 58.85
CA ALA A 283 -10.09 26.54 59.28
C ALA A 283 -11.04 26.19 58.11
N ASP A 284 -10.76 26.71 56.91
CA ASP A 284 -11.59 26.56 55.72
C ASP A 284 -11.16 25.37 54.85
N GLY A 285 -9.89 24.96 54.92
CA GLY A 285 -9.40 23.72 54.29
C GLY A 285 -7.89 23.69 54.07
N ILE A 286 -7.46 22.82 53.15
CA ILE A 286 -6.07 22.66 52.74
C ILE A 286 -5.89 23.26 51.34
N ALA A 287 -4.98 24.20 51.22
CA ALA A 287 -4.51 24.75 49.96
C ALA A 287 -3.13 24.17 49.64
N ILE A 288 -3.01 23.53 48.47
CA ILE A 288 -1.76 22.98 47.94
C ILE A 288 -1.45 23.69 46.62
N ARG A 289 -0.26 24.26 46.54
CA ARG A 289 0.27 24.86 45.32
C ARG A 289 1.63 24.27 45.00
N THR A 290 1.83 23.92 43.75
CA THR A 290 3.15 23.54 43.23
C THR A 290 3.48 24.45 42.06
N ALA A 291 4.75 24.85 41.95
CA ALA A 291 5.19 25.72 40.87
C ALA A 291 6.61 25.34 40.44
N GLN A 292 6.85 25.28 39.13
CA GLN A 292 8.18 24.95 38.58
C GLN A 292 8.73 23.62 39.11
N SER A 293 7.89 22.59 39.17
CA SER A 293 8.31 21.25 39.54
C SER A 293 8.69 20.45 38.30
N ASP A 294 9.65 19.53 38.46
CA ASP A 294 10.18 18.70 37.37
C ASP A 294 10.15 17.23 37.78
N ILE A 295 9.84 16.35 36.83
CA ILE A 295 9.91 14.91 37.01
C ILE A 295 10.67 14.33 35.81
N ALA A 296 11.74 13.58 36.07
CA ALA A 296 12.53 12.94 35.02
C ALA A 296 12.66 11.43 35.28
N LEU A 297 12.33 10.62 34.28
CA LEU A 297 12.57 9.18 34.30
C LEU A 297 13.65 8.86 33.26
N ARG A 298 14.76 8.29 33.70
CA ARG A 298 15.92 7.92 32.86
C ARG A 298 16.04 6.41 32.69
N ASP A 299 16.59 6.00 31.56
CA ASP A 299 16.99 4.63 31.25
C ASP A 299 15.87 3.58 31.49
N LEU A 300 14.63 3.94 31.16
CA LEU A 300 13.48 3.04 31.34
C LEU A 300 13.57 1.89 30.35
N GLN A 301 13.56 0.65 30.85
CA GLN A 301 13.57 -0.56 30.03
C GLN A 301 12.42 -1.48 30.46
N ILE A 302 11.50 -1.74 29.53
CA ILE A 302 10.32 -2.59 29.71
C ILE A 302 10.47 -3.83 28.83
N SER A 303 10.31 -5.01 29.41
CA SER A 303 10.33 -6.29 28.69
C SER A 303 9.03 -7.05 28.86
N GLU A 304 8.75 -7.97 27.92
CA GLU A 304 7.70 -8.96 28.09
C GLU A 304 8.03 -9.84 29.31
N ARG A 305 7.01 -10.26 30.08
CA ARG A 305 7.22 -11.05 31.31
C ARG A 305 8.06 -12.31 31.03
N GLY A 306 9.15 -12.46 31.79
CA GLY A 306 10.07 -13.60 31.65
C GLY A 306 10.96 -13.59 30.40
N LYS A 307 10.93 -12.52 29.58
CA LYS A 307 11.88 -12.32 28.48
C LYS A 307 12.93 -11.27 28.86
N PRO A 308 14.21 -11.54 28.60
CA PRO A 308 15.30 -10.60 28.93
C PRO A 308 15.46 -9.47 27.90
N VAL A 309 14.85 -9.60 26.72
CA VAL A 309 14.97 -8.60 25.64
C VAL A 309 13.93 -7.48 25.89
N PRO A 310 14.35 -6.20 25.98
CA PRO A 310 13.42 -5.09 26.18
C PRO A 310 12.56 -4.90 24.92
N ALA A 311 11.25 -4.79 25.12
CA ALA A 311 10.28 -4.46 24.08
C ALA A 311 10.15 -2.94 23.89
N VAL A 312 10.34 -2.17 24.98
CA VAL A 312 10.33 -0.71 24.99
C VAL A 312 11.49 -0.21 25.85
N GLY A 313 12.38 0.58 25.25
CA GLY A 313 13.44 1.31 25.93
C GLY A 313 13.25 2.81 25.73
N ILE A 314 13.37 3.61 26.79
CA ILE A 314 13.28 5.07 26.71
C ILE A 314 14.45 5.67 27.51
N GLY A 315 15.32 6.42 26.84
CA GLY A 315 16.48 7.05 27.44
C GLY A 315 16.10 8.10 28.48
N ALA A 316 15.18 9.01 28.16
CA ALA A 316 14.65 9.96 29.11
C ALA A 316 13.19 10.34 28.83
N ILE A 317 12.41 10.51 29.90
CA ILE A 317 11.09 11.15 29.92
C ILE A 317 11.19 12.30 30.91
N ALA A 318 11.02 13.54 30.45
CA ALA A 318 11.10 14.72 31.31
C ALA A 318 9.79 15.52 31.25
N LEU A 319 9.18 15.73 32.41
CA LEU A 319 8.07 16.66 32.60
C LEU A 319 8.64 17.90 33.29
N SER A 320 8.49 19.06 32.68
CA SER A 320 9.03 20.32 33.17
C SER A 320 7.95 21.38 33.34
N GLU A 321 8.23 22.32 34.25
CA GLU A 321 7.36 23.46 34.57
C GLU A 321 5.97 23.02 35.10
N ILE A 322 5.93 21.93 35.87
CA ILE A 322 4.69 21.42 36.45
C ILE A 322 4.17 22.42 37.48
N THR A 323 2.92 22.83 37.30
CA THR A 323 2.19 23.73 38.20
C THR A 323 0.84 23.11 38.51
N ALA A 324 0.51 22.97 39.79
CA ALA A 324 -0.78 22.45 40.23
C ALA A 324 -1.35 23.32 41.34
N GLU A 325 -2.66 23.59 41.27
CA GLU A 325 -3.39 24.28 42.33
C GLU A 325 -4.59 23.43 42.77
N ILE A 326 -4.58 23.05 44.05
CA ILE A 326 -5.62 22.24 44.67
C ILE A 326 -6.09 22.97 45.92
N HIS A 327 -7.40 23.19 46.03
CA HIS A 327 -8.02 23.82 47.18
C HIS A 327 -9.20 22.96 47.64
N THR A 328 -9.10 22.34 48.82
CA THR A 328 -10.17 21.43 49.30
C THR A 328 -11.46 22.16 49.68
N ALA A 329 -11.37 23.46 49.99
CA ALA A 329 -12.47 24.31 50.44
C ALA A 329 -13.33 24.88 49.30
N ARG A 330 -12.79 24.93 48.06
CA ARG A 330 -13.46 25.54 46.91
C ARG A 330 -13.87 24.45 45.91
N PRO A 331 -15.12 24.45 45.41
CA PRO A 331 -15.56 23.55 44.35
C PRO A 331 -15.01 23.94 42.96
N ALA A 332 -13.80 24.49 42.89
CA ALA A 332 -13.13 24.79 41.63
C ALA A 332 -12.51 23.51 41.07
N ALA A 333 -12.54 23.35 39.75
CA ALA A 333 -11.81 22.28 39.09
C ALA A 333 -10.32 22.37 39.46
N PRO A 334 -9.66 21.26 39.85
CA PRO A 334 -8.21 21.26 40.03
C PRO A 334 -7.55 21.63 38.70
N VAL A 335 -6.58 22.54 38.75
CA VAL A 335 -5.84 23.01 37.58
C VAL A 335 -4.46 22.36 37.59
N LEU A 336 -4.13 21.66 36.51
CA LEU A 336 -2.81 21.07 36.27
C LEU A 336 -2.25 21.61 34.96
N ARG A 337 -1.09 22.27 35.05
CA ARG A 337 -0.36 22.78 33.90
C ARG A 337 0.99 22.11 33.82
N ILE A 338 1.33 21.60 32.65
CA ILE A 338 2.64 21.03 32.35
C ILE A 338 3.21 21.86 31.20
N GLY A 339 4.33 22.56 31.41
CA GLY A 339 4.92 23.38 30.35
C GLY A 339 5.43 22.52 29.20
N ARG A 340 6.16 21.44 29.51
CA ARG A 340 6.71 20.54 28.50
C ARG A 340 6.80 19.08 28.97
N ILE A 341 6.48 18.16 28.07
CA ILE A 341 6.72 16.73 28.18
C ILE A 341 7.69 16.34 27.07
N ALA A 342 8.89 15.89 27.42
CA ALA A 342 9.92 15.48 26.47
C ALA A 342 10.20 13.98 26.58
N PHE A 343 10.26 13.28 25.45
CA PHE A 343 10.71 11.90 25.32
C PHE A 343 11.95 11.89 24.43
N ASP A 344 13.08 11.44 24.96
CA ASP A 344 14.36 11.45 24.25
C ASP A 344 14.97 10.04 24.19
N ASN A 345 15.55 9.70 23.04
CA ASN A 345 16.31 8.47 22.79
C ASN A 345 15.51 7.20 23.13
N GLY A 346 14.41 6.97 22.42
CA GLY A 346 13.56 5.79 22.61
C GLY A 346 13.77 4.72 21.56
N ALA A 347 13.48 3.47 21.92
CA ALA A 347 13.50 2.31 21.05
C ALA A 347 12.30 1.40 21.37
N VAL A 348 11.48 1.10 20.37
CA VAL A 348 10.30 0.24 20.52
C VAL A 348 10.37 -0.89 19.50
N ALA A 349 10.17 -2.12 19.97
CA ALA A 349 10.02 -3.30 19.11
C ALA A 349 8.52 -3.58 18.90
N LEU A 350 8.01 -3.19 17.74
CA LEU A 350 6.66 -3.46 17.27
C LEU A 350 6.65 -4.77 16.48
N ARG A 351 6.09 -5.83 17.07
CA ARG A 351 5.92 -7.13 16.40
C ARG A 351 4.43 -7.40 16.18
N HIS A 352 4.07 -7.68 14.94
CA HIS A 352 2.75 -8.17 14.54
C HIS A 352 2.86 -9.67 14.17
N ASP A 353 2.15 -10.51 14.91
CA ASP A 353 2.11 -11.96 14.68
C ASP A 353 0.67 -12.50 14.79
N ALA A 354 0.48 -13.82 14.68
CA ALA A 354 -0.86 -14.44 14.72
C ALA A 354 -1.64 -14.20 16.03
N ARG A 355 -0.99 -13.76 17.12
CA ARG A 355 -1.62 -13.39 18.39
C ARG A 355 -1.99 -11.90 18.46
N GLY A 356 -1.62 -11.12 17.46
CA GLY A 356 -1.82 -9.68 17.37
C GLY A 356 -0.53 -8.90 17.56
N ILE A 357 -0.65 -7.67 18.07
CA ILE A 357 0.48 -6.75 18.28
C ILE A 357 1.01 -6.92 19.70
N ASN A 358 2.30 -7.21 19.86
CA ASN A 358 2.94 -7.45 21.17
C ASN A 358 2.71 -6.31 22.18
N LEU A 359 2.81 -5.05 21.75
CA LEU A 359 2.59 -3.88 22.61
C LEU A 359 1.15 -3.77 23.13
N ALA A 360 0.16 -4.19 22.34
CA ALA A 360 -1.22 -4.16 22.78
C ALA A 360 -1.45 -5.12 23.96
N GLU A 361 -0.79 -6.28 23.96
CA GLU A 361 -0.85 -7.25 25.05
C GLU A 361 -0.18 -6.71 26.34
N LEU A 362 0.97 -6.03 26.20
CA LEU A 362 1.72 -5.47 27.34
C LEU A 362 0.95 -4.39 28.10
N PHE A 363 0.25 -3.52 27.38
CA PHE A 363 -0.49 -2.39 27.96
C PHE A 363 -2.00 -2.65 28.10
N SER A 364 -2.45 -3.88 27.89
CA SER A 364 -3.82 -4.29 28.19
C SER A 364 -4.08 -4.30 29.70
N PRO A 365 -5.28 -3.91 30.18
CA PRO A 365 -5.59 -3.94 31.61
C PRO A 365 -5.32 -5.33 32.18
N ALA A 366 -4.52 -5.42 33.24
CA ALA A 366 -4.44 -6.66 34.00
C ALA A 366 -5.85 -6.95 34.56
N ALA A 367 -6.38 -8.15 34.31
CA ALA A 367 -7.64 -8.54 34.92
C ALA A 367 -7.39 -8.59 36.43
N THR A 368 -7.95 -7.62 37.15
CA THR A 368 -7.82 -7.52 38.60
C THR A 368 -8.73 -8.57 39.25
N ASP A 369 -8.32 -9.84 39.22
CA ASP A 369 -8.75 -10.79 40.25
C ASP A 369 -7.92 -10.48 41.51
N SER A 370 -8.15 -9.31 42.10
CA SER A 370 -7.79 -9.06 43.49
C SER A 370 -9.08 -8.97 44.30
N PRO A 371 -9.12 -9.63 45.47
CA PRO A 371 -10.27 -9.61 46.34
C PRO A 371 -10.59 -8.16 46.67
N ALA A 372 -11.85 -7.79 46.46
CA ALA A 372 -12.38 -6.53 46.93
C ALA A 372 -11.92 -6.33 48.38
N PHE A 373 -11.06 -5.34 48.61
CA PHE A 373 -10.97 -4.74 49.92
C PHE A 373 -12.37 -4.21 50.21
N ALA A 374 -13.11 -4.99 50.99
CA ALA A 374 -14.46 -4.70 51.41
C ALA A 374 -14.43 -3.38 52.17
N THR A 375 -14.71 -2.31 51.44
CA THR A 375 -14.94 -1.00 52.01
C THR A 375 -16.39 -0.68 51.67
N SER A 376 -17.22 -0.80 52.70
CA SER A 376 -18.47 -0.09 52.96
C SER A 376 -19.44 0.20 51.81
N ALA A 377 -20.71 -0.11 52.08
CA ALA A 377 -21.95 0.31 51.42
C ALA A 377 -21.86 1.42 50.36
N PRO A 378 -22.61 1.29 49.23
CA PRO A 378 -22.60 2.29 48.16
C PRO A 378 -23.06 3.65 48.70
N ALA A 379 -22.15 4.60 48.73
CA ALA A 379 -22.49 5.99 48.98
C ALA A 379 -23.42 6.50 47.86
N PRO A 380 -24.42 7.35 48.18
CA PRO A 380 -25.32 7.91 47.18
C PRO A 380 -24.53 8.66 46.10
N ALA A 381 -24.95 8.49 44.84
CA ALA A 381 -24.31 9.10 43.68
C ALA A 381 -24.21 10.63 43.86
N ALA A 382 -23.04 11.09 44.25
CA ALA A 382 -22.70 12.50 44.29
C ALA A 382 -22.67 13.04 42.84
N ALA A 383 -23.12 14.29 42.67
CA ALA A 383 -23.07 14.99 41.39
C ALA A 383 -21.67 14.90 40.75
N PRO A 384 -21.57 14.81 39.41
CA PRO A 384 -20.29 14.67 38.73
C PRO A 384 -19.37 15.84 39.12
N ALA A 385 -18.22 15.53 39.68
CA ALA A 385 -17.20 16.50 40.00
C ALA A 385 -16.80 17.28 38.72
N PRO A 386 -16.49 18.59 38.83
CA PRO A 386 -16.04 19.37 37.68
C PRO A 386 -14.76 18.73 37.09
N ALA A 387 -14.73 18.57 35.78
CA ALA A 387 -13.60 17.95 35.08
C ALA A 387 -12.30 18.76 35.32
N PRO A 388 -11.16 18.11 35.56
CA PRO A 388 -9.89 18.79 35.79
C PRO A 388 -9.46 19.58 34.54
N ASP A 389 -8.97 20.80 34.74
CA ASP A 389 -8.38 21.60 33.65
C ASP A 389 -6.90 21.21 33.50
N ILE A 390 -6.65 20.30 32.56
CA ILE A 390 -5.31 19.81 32.23
C ILE A 390 -4.82 20.50 30.96
N THR A 391 -3.71 21.22 31.07
CA THR A 391 -3.05 21.89 29.95
C THR A 391 -1.61 21.43 29.80
N VAL A 392 -1.21 21.15 28.56
CA VAL A 392 0.17 20.77 28.20
C VAL A 392 0.67 21.73 27.14
N GLY A 393 1.72 22.48 27.46
CA GLY A 393 2.31 23.49 26.56
C GLY A 393 2.92 22.87 25.31
N GLU A 394 3.80 21.88 25.50
CA GLU A 394 4.45 21.13 24.43
C GLU A 394 4.65 19.67 24.81
N VAL A 395 4.31 18.74 23.90
CA VAL A 395 4.79 17.36 23.91
C VAL A 395 5.83 17.25 22.82
N ALA A 396 7.05 16.83 23.15
CA ALA A 396 8.16 16.67 22.22
C ALA A 396 8.74 15.25 22.30
N VAL A 397 8.96 14.62 21.16
CA VAL A 397 9.62 13.32 21.04
C VAL A 397 10.80 13.48 20.10
N ARG A 398 11.98 12.99 20.50
CA ARG A 398 13.23 13.09 19.74
C ARG A 398 13.97 11.77 19.71
N ASP A 399 14.61 11.49 18.58
CA ASP A 399 15.47 10.33 18.38
C ASP A 399 14.80 9.01 18.80
N PHE A 400 13.59 8.75 18.27
CA PHE A 400 12.78 7.60 18.65
C PHE A 400 12.77 6.54 17.54
N THR A 401 13.34 5.37 17.81
CA THR A 401 13.42 4.25 16.86
C THR A 401 12.28 3.26 17.08
N ILE A 402 11.58 2.93 16.01
CA ILE A 402 10.52 1.91 15.97
C ILE A 402 11.03 0.80 15.06
N ASN A 403 11.39 -0.34 15.64
CA ASN A 403 11.69 -1.56 14.91
C ASN A 403 10.38 -2.27 14.62
N ILE A 404 10.08 -2.51 13.35
CA ILE A 404 8.82 -3.08 12.88
C ILE A 404 9.11 -4.47 12.31
N GLU A 405 8.45 -5.46 12.88
CA GLU A 405 8.45 -6.84 12.42
C GLU A 405 7.01 -7.27 12.14
N ASP A 406 6.70 -7.58 10.88
CA ASP A 406 5.45 -8.26 10.51
C ASP A 406 5.73 -9.71 10.14
N ALA A 407 5.38 -10.62 11.04
CA ALA A 407 5.52 -12.05 10.89
C ALA A 407 4.22 -12.74 10.42
N THR A 408 3.21 -11.97 10.03
CA THR A 408 1.96 -12.50 9.43
C THR A 408 2.10 -12.78 7.93
N LEU A 409 3.15 -12.26 7.30
CA LEU A 409 3.45 -12.44 5.88
C LEU A 409 4.31 -13.69 5.65
N ASP A 410 4.17 -14.34 4.49
CA ASP A 410 4.99 -15.52 4.09
C ASP A 410 6.51 -15.24 4.18
N ALA A 411 6.92 -14.02 3.82
CA ALA A 411 8.26 -13.50 4.04
C ALA A 411 8.16 -12.36 5.08
N PRO A 412 8.70 -12.53 6.30
CA PRO A 412 8.57 -11.53 7.36
C PRO A 412 9.12 -10.17 6.92
N LEU A 413 8.32 -9.11 7.13
CA LEU A 413 8.77 -7.74 6.86
C LEU A 413 9.53 -7.23 8.08
N LEU A 414 10.83 -7.01 7.91
CA LEU A 414 11.68 -6.36 8.91
C LEU A 414 12.07 -4.97 8.41
N THR A 415 11.62 -3.93 9.10
CA THR A 415 11.96 -2.55 8.78
C THR A 415 12.10 -1.72 10.05
N LYS A 416 12.59 -0.49 9.92
CA LYS A 416 12.66 0.45 11.04
C LYS A 416 12.19 1.84 10.60
N ALA A 417 11.57 2.54 11.53
CA ALA A 417 11.27 3.95 11.39
C ALA A 417 11.96 4.72 12.52
N VAL A 418 12.55 5.86 12.23
CA VAL A 418 13.21 6.74 13.20
C VAL A 418 12.48 8.07 13.19
N ILE A 419 11.80 8.39 14.27
CA ILE A 419 11.22 9.72 14.49
C ILE A 419 12.37 10.62 14.93
N ASP A 420 12.84 11.49 14.05
CA ASP A 420 13.88 12.47 14.37
C ASP A 420 13.30 13.54 15.32
N THR A 421 12.11 14.04 15.00
CA THR A 421 11.35 14.97 15.85
C THR A 421 9.84 14.81 15.68
N MET A 422 9.09 14.77 16.76
CA MET A 422 7.64 14.94 16.77
C MET A 422 7.27 15.96 17.84
N SER A 423 6.41 16.92 17.53
CA SER A 423 5.93 17.88 18.52
C SER A 423 4.43 18.15 18.41
N ALA A 424 3.79 18.40 19.54
CA ALA A 424 2.41 18.84 19.64
C ALA A 424 2.33 19.98 20.66
N LYS A 425 1.81 21.15 20.27
CA LYS A 425 1.79 22.37 21.11
C LYS A 425 0.38 22.86 21.38
N ASN A 426 0.17 23.40 22.58
CA ASN A 426 -1.09 24.00 23.07
C ASN A 426 -2.23 22.99 23.30
N PHE A 427 -1.94 21.84 23.90
CA PHE A 427 -2.99 20.89 24.26
C PHE A 427 -3.74 21.33 25.52
N SER A 428 -5.08 21.30 25.47
CA SER A 428 -5.95 21.69 26.59
C SER A 428 -7.21 20.83 26.62
N LEU A 429 -7.40 20.06 27.69
CA LEU A 429 -8.58 19.20 27.86
C LEU A 429 -9.88 20.02 27.92
N ALA A 430 -9.84 21.24 28.45
CA ALA A 430 -10.99 22.14 28.53
C ALA A 430 -11.32 22.88 27.21
N LYS A 431 -10.41 22.87 26.22
CA LYS A 431 -10.51 23.66 24.97
C LYS A 431 -10.16 22.83 23.74
N LEU A 432 -10.95 21.77 23.50
CA LEU A 432 -10.75 20.85 22.37
C LEU A 432 -11.07 21.46 21.00
N ASP A 433 -11.67 22.65 20.98
CA ASP A 433 -11.97 23.45 19.79
C ASP A 433 -10.80 24.34 19.35
N SER A 434 -9.76 24.48 20.20
CA SER A 434 -8.56 25.25 19.89
C SER A 434 -7.59 24.45 19.00
N PRO A 435 -6.91 25.09 18.03
CA PRO A 435 -6.00 24.41 17.14
C PRO A 435 -4.72 23.94 17.87
N LEU A 436 -4.48 22.62 17.82
CA LEU A 436 -3.23 21.99 18.24
C LEU A 436 -2.26 22.03 17.06
N ALA A 437 -1.10 22.67 17.24
CA ALA A 437 -0.04 22.65 16.23
C ALA A 437 0.75 21.33 16.36
N ILE A 438 0.86 20.59 15.25
CA ILE A 438 1.55 19.30 15.17
C ILE A 438 2.67 19.35 14.16
N GLU A 439 3.79 18.71 14.46
CA GLU A 439 4.94 18.53 13.57
C GLU A 439 5.51 17.11 13.74
N LEU A 440 5.93 16.51 12.63
CA LEU A 440 6.53 15.18 12.56
C LEU A 440 7.62 15.17 11.48
N ALA A 441 8.81 14.74 11.85
CA ALA A 441 9.89 14.38 10.94
C ALA A 441 10.34 12.95 11.27
N MET A 442 10.25 12.06 10.30
CA MET A 442 10.50 10.63 10.47
C MET A 442 11.23 10.07 9.25
N ARG A 443 12.23 9.22 9.48
CA ARG A 443 12.89 8.42 8.45
C ARG A 443 12.40 6.99 8.46
N ILE A 444 12.11 6.41 7.30
CA ILE A 444 11.55 5.06 7.12
C ILE A 444 12.53 4.25 6.27
N ALA A 445 12.95 3.08 6.76
CA ALA A 445 13.90 2.19 6.08
C ALA A 445 15.21 2.88 5.65
N ASP A 446 15.74 3.77 6.49
CA ASP A 446 16.95 4.58 6.29
C ASP A 446 16.96 5.58 5.11
N GLU A 447 16.13 5.40 4.09
CA GLU A 447 16.10 6.24 2.88
C GLU A 447 14.87 7.16 2.78
N GLY A 448 13.70 6.69 3.24
CA GLY A 448 12.44 7.44 3.11
C GLY A 448 12.35 8.57 4.13
N GLU A 449 12.07 9.79 3.71
CA GLU A 449 11.87 10.95 4.59
C GLU A 449 10.39 11.36 4.61
N LEU A 450 9.74 11.30 5.76
CA LEU A 450 8.40 11.83 6.00
C LEU A 450 8.50 13.10 6.84
N ARG A 451 7.99 14.21 6.31
CA ARG A 451 7.73 15.45 7.04
C ARG A 451 6.24 15.73 7.02
N ALA A 452 5.61 15.88 8.17
CA ALA A 452 4.20 16.26 8.26
C ALA A 452 4.02 17.35 9.32
N GLY A 453 3.06 18.24 9.10
CA GLY A 453 2.75 19.28 10.07
C GLY A 453 1.50 20.07 9.71
N GLY A 454 0.91 20.70 10.72
CA GLY A 454 -0.35 21.40 10.56
C GLY A 454 -0.99 21.82 11.86
N GLU A 455 -2.22 22.30 11.77
CA GLU A 455 -3.05 22.70 12.91
C GLU A 455 -4.35 21.89 12.90
N LEU A 456 -4.68 21.27 14.03
CA LEU A 456 -5.87 20.43 14.20
C LEU A 456 -6.60 20.76 15.51
N ALA A 457 -7.87 21.14 15.43
CA ALA A 457 -8.77 21.13 16.57
C ALA A 457 -9.49 19.77 16.62
N LEU A 458 -9.71 19.24 17.83
CA LEU A 458 -10.17 17.85 18.04
C LEU A 458 -11.69 17.73 18.15
N SER A 459 -12.41 18.77 18.58
CA SER A 459 -13.87 18.72 18.76
C SER A 459 -14.58 20.04 18.41
N PRO A 460 -15.34 20.10 17.29
CA PRO A 460 -15.32 19.15 16.17
C PRO A 460 -13.97 19.13 15.46
N MET A 461 -13.61 17.97 14.88
CA MET A 461 -12.36 17.79 14.15
C MET A 461 -12.29 18.74 12.95
N ARG A 462 -11.35 19.68 12.97
CA ARG A 462 -11.13 20.65 11.89
C ARG A 462 -9.67 21.06 11.84
N GLY A 463 -9.12 21.28 10.65
CA GLY A 463 -7.71 21.62 10.56
C GLY A 463 -7.14 21.54 9.16
N LYS A 464 -5.87 21.94 9.05
CA LYS A 464 -5.07 21.82 7.83
C LYS A 464 -3.80 21.07 8.15
N ILE A 465 -3.53 20.00 7.41
CA ILE A 465 -2.37 19.13 7.58
C ILE A 465 -1.65 19.05 6.25
N SER A 466 -0.34 19.26 6.26
CA SER A 466 0.54 19.03 5.12
C SER A 466 1.47 17.86 5.42
N ALA A 467 1.76 17.05 4.40
CA ALA A 467 2.68 15.92 4.50
C ALA A 467 3.49 15.79 3.21
N GLU A 468 4.79 15.61 3.34
CA GLU A 468 5.72 15.31 2.27
C GLU A 468 6.47 14.03 2.62
N LEU A 469 6.36 13.03 1.75
CA LEU A 469 7.14 11.80 1.78
C LEU A 469 8.11 11.83 0.59
N GLY A 470 9.40 11.66 0.82
CA GLY A 470 10.42 11.59 -0.21
C GLY A 470 11.18 10.27 -0.14
N ASN A 471 11.60 9.76 -1.29
CA ASN A 471 12.52 8.61 -1.41
C ASN A 471 12.10 7.33 -0.66
N LEU A 472 10.81 7.06 -0.45
CA LEU A 472 10.39 5.82 0.20
C LEU A 472 10.68 4.61 -0.73
N PRO A 473 11.50 3.64 -0.32
CA PRO A 473 11.81 2.49 -1.16
C PRO A 473 10.60 1.57 -1.29
N LEU A 474 10.14 1.35 -2.52
CA LEU A 474 9.00 0.47 -2.83
C LEU A 474 9.32 -1.01 -2.63
N THR A 475 10.58 -1.38 -2.39
CA THR A 475 10.97 -2.75 -2.00
C THR A 475 10.34 -3.18 -0.68
N LEU A 476 9.92 -2.24 0.19
CA LEU A 476 9.15 -2.54 1.40
C LEU A 476 7.77 -3.15 1.10
N ALA A 477 7.20 -2.84 -0.06
CA ALA A 477 5.92 -3.39 -0.49
C ALA A 477 6.07 -4.81 -1.06
N ASP A 478 7.28 -5.30 -1.34
CA ASP A 478 7.52 -6.62 -1.94
C ASP A 478 6.91 -7.74 -1.09
N ALA A 479 7.05 -7.68 0.25
CA ALA A 479 6.48 -8.67 1.16
C ALA A 479 4.95 -8.75 1.07
N HIS A 480 4.26 -7.63 0.80
CA HIS A 480 2.80 -7.59 0.62
C HIS A 480 2.39 -7.98 -0.80
N VAL A 481 3.10 -7.46 -1.82
CA VAL A 481 2.81 -7.73 -3.24
C VAL A 481 3.00 -9.21 -3.55
N SER A 482 4.02 -9.82 -2.98
CA SER A 482 4.35 -11.24 -3.19
C SER A 482 3.25 -12.20 -2.73
N GLN A 483 2.31 -11.78 -1.87
CA GLN A 483 1.18 -12.61 -1.45
C GLN A 483 0.14 -12.81 -2.56
N PHE A 484 -0.04 -11.80 -3.41
CA PHE A 484 -1.06 -11.79 -4.46
C PHE A 484 -0.46 -12.00 -5.85
N LEU A 485 0.81 -11.58 -6.03
CA LEU A 485 1.49 -11.62 -7.30
C LEU A 485 2.78 -12.44 -7.24
N ASN A 486 2.99 -13.25 -8.27
CA ASN A 486 4.23 -13.93 -8.61
C ASN A 486 5.21 -12.94 -9.28
N ALA A 487 5.48 -11.83 -8.61
CA ALA A 487 6.34 -10.75 -9.08
C ALA A 487 7.17 -10.18 -7.92
N ARG A 488 8.37 -9.67 -8.24
CA ARG A 488 9.29 -9.09 -7.26
C ARG A 488 9.66 -7.66 -7.62
N ILE A 489 9.52 -6.73 -6.68
CA ILE A 489 9.96 -5.35 -6.84
C ILE A 489 11.46 -5.28 -6.56
N GLU A 490 12.25 -4.93 -7.58
CA GLU A 490 13.70 -4.75 -7.41
C GLU A 490 14.07 -3.33 -7.00
N LYS A 491 13.38 -2.34 -7.58
CA LYS A 491 13.68 -0.92 -7.41
C LYS A 491 12.41 -0.09 -7.50
N GLY A 492 12.45 1.08 -6.87
CA GLY A 492 11.44 2.11 -7.00
C GLY A 492 11.47 3.04 -5.80
N ARG A 493 11.38 4.35 -6.04
CA ARG A 493 11.28 5.37 -4.99
C ARG A 493 9.97 6.11 -5.12
N LEU A 494 9.16 6.07 -4.07
CA LEU A 494 7.91 6.80 -3.96
C LEU A 494 8.17 8.16 -3.30
N ALA A 495 7.65 9.21 -3.93
CA ALA A 495 7.53 10.53 -3.34
C ALA A 495 6.08 10.99 -3.39
N VAL A 496 5.58 11.56 -2.32
CA VAL A 496 4.20 12.05 -2.16
C VAL A 496 4.24 13.43 -1.53
N LYS A 497 3.46 14.36 -2.05
CA LYS A 497 3.16 15.64 -1.39
C LYS A 497 1.65 15.76 -1.27
N ALA A 498 1.15 15.99 -0.06
CA ALA A 498 -0.27 16.10 0.20
C ALA A 498 -0.56 17.22 1.20
N ALA A 499 -1.67 17.91 0.98
CA ALA A 499 -2.26 18.88 1.89
C ALA A 499 -3.73 18.51 2.07
N ALA A 500 -4.11 18.16 3.29
CA ALA A 500 -5.47 17.84 3.69
C ALA A 500 -6.08 19.03 4.45
N THR A 501 -7.31 19.38 4.10
CA THR A 501 -8.17 20.26 4.90
C THR A 501 -9.34 19.43 5.40
N ILE A 502 -9.54 19.45 6.72
CA ILE A 502 -10.64 18.77 7.40
C ILE A 502 -11.57 19.86 7.91
N ASP A 503 -12.84 19.79 7.51
CA ASP A 503 -13.85 20.73 7.96
C ASP A 503 -15.20 20.02 8.15
N PRO A 504 -15.96 20.29 9.22
CA PRO A 504 -17.20 19.57 9.50
C PRO A 504 -18.27 19.72 8.40
N GLU A 505 -18.33 20.88 7.75
CA GLU A 505 -19.31 21.18 6.72
C GLU A 505 -18.93 20.54 5.38
N SER A 506 -17.68 20.73 4.95
CA SER A 506 -17.16 20.26 3.65
C SER A 506 -16.53 18.86 3.65
N GLY A 507 -16.30 18.26 4.82
CA GLY A 507 -15.68 16.95 4.96
C GLY A 507 -14.15 17.00 4.78
N LEU A 508 -13.58 15.92 4.25
CA LEU A 508 -12.17 15.84 3.90
C LEU A 508 -11.94 16.34 2.46
N ALA A 509 -11.03 17.31 2.32
CA ALA A 509 -10.47 17.72 1.04
C ALA A 509 -8.96 17.49 1.02
N VAL A 510 -8.42 16.84 0.00
CA VAL A 510 -6.98 16.55 -0.13
C VAL A 510 -6.47 17.05 -1.47
N ALA A 511 -5.42 17.86 -1.47
CA ALA A 511 -4.71 18.29 -2.67
C ALA A 511 -3.26 17.77 -2.63
N GLY A 512 -2.73 17.26 -3.73
CA GLY A 512 -1.39 16.68 -3.71
C GLY A 512 -0.82 16.24 -5.05
N SER A 513 0.32 15.58 -4.99
CA SER A 513 1.00 14.95 -6.12
C SER A 513 1.77 13.72 -5.64
N THR A 514 1.98 12.76 -6.53
CA THR A 514 2.80 11.58 -6.24
C THR A 514 3.68 11.25 -7.42
N SER A 515 4.85 10.67 -7.17
CA SER A 515 5.71 10.17 -8.22
C SER A 515 6.44 8.90 -7.79
N VAL A 516 6.62 7.99 -8.75
CA VAL A 516 7.47 6.81 -8.60
C VAL A 516 8.63 6.93 -9.58
N THR A 517 9.85 6.91 -9.08
CA THR A 517 11.09 7.00 -9.89
C THR A 517 11.90 5.71 -9.82
N ASP A 518 12.66 5.42 -10.88
CA ASP A 518 13.55 4.26 -11.00
C ASP A 518 12.88 2.92 -10.68
N PHE A 519 11.67 2.69 -11.19
CA PHE A 519 10.91 1.48 -10.88
C PHE A 519 11.32 0.30 -11.76
N ALA A 520 11.46 -0.88 -11.14
CA ALA A 520 11.70 -2.13 -11.85
C ALA A 520 11.09 -3.32 -11.11
N VAL A 521 10.39 -4.17 -11.86
CA VAL A 521 9.79 -5.43 -11.39
C VAL A 521 10.23 -6.59 -12.27
N LYS A 522 10.46 -7.73 -11.62
CA LYS A 522 10.72 -9.02 -12.25
C LYS A 522 9.54 -9.97 -12.11
N ASP A 523 9.40 -10.88 -13.06
CA ASP A 523 8.47 -11.99 -12.97
C ASP A 523 9.03 -13.13 -12.10
N ALA A 524 8.22 -14.17 -11.86
CA ALA A 524 8.63 -15.35 -11.09
C ALA A 524 9.80 -16.15 -11.69
N SER A 525 10.09 -16.01 -12.98
CA SER A 525 11.26 -16.62 -13.62
C SER A 525 12.55 -15.82 -13.39
N GLY A 526 12.45 -14.64 -12.77
CA GLY A 526 13.55 -13.70 -12.58
C GLY A 526 13.82 -12.81 -13.80
N GLY A 527 13.00 -12.91 -14.85
CA GLY A 527 13.07 -12.06 -16.04
C GLY A 527 12.52 -10.65 -15.78
N PRO A 528 13.02 -9.61 -16.48
CA PRO A 528 12.44 -8.27 -16.38
C PRO A 528 11.00 -8.31 -16.89
N LEU A 529 10.07 -7.69 -16.15
CA LEU A 529 8.65 -7.63 -16.51
C LEU A 529 8.26 -6.20 -16.93
N GLN A 530 8.45 -5.26 -16.01
CA GLN A 530 8.06 -3.86 -16.19
C GLN A 530 9.09 -2.96 -15.51
N SER A 531 9.45 -1.88 -16.20
CA SER A 531 10.25 -0.79 -15.62
C SER A 531 9.81 0.56 -16.17
N TRP A 532 10.13 1.64 -15.46
CA TRP A 532 10.00 3.01 -15.94
C TRP A 532 10.95 3.94 -15.20
N LYS A 533 11.31 5.07 -15.84
CA LYS A 533 12.16 6.10 -15.21
C LYS A 533 11.35 6.92 -14.22
N THR A 534 10.21 7.44 -14.65
CA THR A 534 9.32 8.28 -13.82
C THR A 534 7.87 8.01 -14.17
N LEU A 535 7.04 7.78 -13.16
CA LEU A 535 5.58 7.88 -13.22
C LEU A 535 5.18 9.00 -12.27
N ALA A 536 4.67 10.11 -12.80
CA ALA A 536 4.25 11.28 -12.00
C ALA A 536 2.75 11.53 -12.15
N VAL A 537 2.06 11.71 -11.04
CA VAL A 537 0.66 12.11 -10.97
C VAL A 537 0.61 13.49 -10.32
N ARG A 538 0.18 14.49 -11.09
CA ARG A 538 0.23 15.91 -10.73
C ARG A 538 -1.17 16.44 -10.43
N GLU A 539 -1.24 17.28 -9.41
CA GLU A 539 -2.47 17.98 -8.98
C GLU A 539 -3.66 17.03 -8.79
N ILE A 540 -3.50 16.10 -7.85
CA ILE A 540 -4.58 15.26 -7.33
C ILE A 540 -5.41 16.13 -6.40
N VAL A 541 -6.71 16.26 -6.66
CA VAL A 541 -7.67 16.94 -5.79
C VAL A 541 -8.79 15.97 -5.47
N TYR A 542 -8.90 15.59 -4.20
CA TYR A 542 -9.99 14.81 -3.62
C TYR A 542 -10.90 15.72 -2.80
N ALA A 543 -12.21 15.57 -2.96
CA ALA A 543 -13.22 16.21 -2.13
C ALA A 543 -14.31 15.19 -1.76
N GLU A 544 -14.65 15.10 -0.48
CA GLU A 544 -15.63 14.14 0.03
C GLU A 544 -17.09 14.55 -0.24
N LYS A 545 -17.43 15.84 -0.04
CA LYS A 545 -18.80 16.36 -0.19
C LYS A 545 -18.92 17.33 -1.37
N PRO A 546 -20.08 17.42 -2.07
CA PRO A 546 -21.34 16.68 -1.82
C PRO A 546 -21.35 15.23 -2.31
N ALA A 547 -20.40 14.84 -3.17
CA ALA A 547 -20.13 13.47 -3.57
C ALA A 547 -18.61 13.28 -3.68
N ALA A 548 -18.11 12.09 -3.34
CA ALA A 548 -16.69 11.80 -3.37
C ALA A 548 -16.15 11.96 -4.80
N LYS A 549 -15.25 12.92 -5.01
CA LYS A 549 -14.68 13.26 -6.31
C LYS A 549 -13.16 13.28 -6.25
N ILE A 550 -12.51 12.71 -7.26
CA ILE A 550 -11.07 12.80 -7.53
C ILE A 550 -10.87 13.46 -8.88
N ALA A 551 -10.14 14.56 -8.90
CA ALA A 551 -9.65 15.21 -10.11
C ALA A 551 -8.12 15.09 -10.17
N ILE A 552 -7.59 14.69 -11.32
CA ILE A 552 -6.16 14.58 -11.58
C ILE A 552 -5.87 15.42 -12.82
N THR A 553 -5.00 16.42 -12.73
CA THR A 553 -4.67 17.24 -13.91
C THR A 553 -3.85 16.46 -14.92
N GLU A 554 -2.79 15.77 -14.48
CA GLU A 554 -1.88 15.05 -15.38
C GLU A 554 -1.33 13.76 -14.76
N ILE A 555 -1.29 12.68 -15.55
CA ILE A 555 -0.51 11.46 -15.30
C ILE A 555 0.56 11.38 -16.38
N ALA A 556 1.83 11.42 -16.02
CA ALA A 556 2.95 11.36 -16.96
C ALA A 556 3.81 10.12 -16.70
N LEU A 557 3.96 9.28 -17.72
CA LEU A 557 4.82 8.10 -17.70
C LEU A 557 5.98 8.28 -18.68
N ASP A 558 7.20 8.29 -18.15
CA ASP A 558 8.44 8.49 -18.91
C ASP A 558 9.36 7.26 -18.87
N GLY A 559 9.86 6.90 -20.04
CA GLY A 559 10.85 5.84 -20.24
C GLY A 559 10.37 4.46 -19.80
N SER A 560 9.11 4.10 -20.07
CA SER A 560 8.56 2.79 -19.72
C SER A 560 9.14 1.67 -20.60
N SER A 561 9.39 0.50 -20.02
CA SER A 561 9.81 -0.69 -20.76
C SER A 561 9.07 -1.91 -20.22
N THR A 562 8.32 -2.57 -21.11
CA THR A 562 7.52 -3.77 -20.82
C THR A 562 8.06 -4.95 -21.61
N GLN A 563 8.21 -6.11 -20.97
CA GLN A 563 8.62 -7.35 -21.61
C GLN A 563 7.46 -8.34 -21.63
N ILE A 564 7.01 -8.69 -22.82
CA ILE A 564 5.95 -9.66 -23.05
C ILE A 564 6.57 -10.91 -23.67
N ASN A 565 6.52 -12.02 -22.96
CA ASN A 565 7.08 -13.29 -23.40
C ASN A 565 5.97 -14.34 -23.48
N ILE A 566 5.90 -15.06 -24.61
CA ILE A 566 5.13 -16.30 -24.73
C ILE A 566 6.11 -17.45 -24.51
N SER A 567 5.84 -18.27 -23.51
CA SER A 567 6.67 -19.43 -23.17
C SER A 567 6.44 -20.60 -24.15
N PRO A 568 7.31 -21.64 -24.14
CA PRO A 568 7.18 -22.77 -25.07
C PRO A 568 5.84 -23.53 -25.03
N ASP A 569 5.16 -23.49 -23.89
CA ASP A 569 3.81 -24.03 -23.65
C ASP A 569 2.68 -23.08 -24.11
N GLY A 570 3.02 -21.91 -24.68
CA GLY A 570 2.07 -20.95 -25.22
C GLY A 570 1.44 -20.01 -24.18
N LEU A 571 1.92 -20.02 -22.93
CA LEU A 571 1.44 -19.12 -21.88
C LEU A 571 2.15 -17.77 -21.92
N LEU A 572 1.44 -16.70 -21.54
CA LEU A 572 2.04 -15.37 -21.39
C LEU A 572 2.67 -15.25 -20.00
N ASN A 573 3.86 -14.68 -19.91
CA ASN A 573 4.49 -14.37 -18.61
C ASN A 573 3.60 -13.49 -17.71
N ILE A 574 2.78 -12.61 -18.30
CA ILE A 574 1.83 -11.76 -17.58
C ILE A 574 0.65 -12.57 -16.99
N ALA A 575 0.24 -13.65 -17.65
CA ALA A 575 -0.86 -14.49 -17.16
C ALA A 575 -0.49 -15.27 -15.89
N ALA A 576 0.80 -15.55 -15.70
CA ALA A 576 1.34 -16.23 -14.53
C ALA A 576 1.56 -15.29 -13.31
N LEU A 577 1.30 -13.99 -13.45
CA LEU A 577 1.53 -13.02 -12.38
C LEU A 577 0.53 -13.15 -11.23
N ALA A 578 -0.74 -13.40 -11.51
CA ALA A 578 -1.72 -13.58 -10.44
C ALA A 578 -1.48 -14.93 -9.76
N LYS A 579 -1.25 -14.94 -8.44
CA LYS A 579 -1.34 -16.19 -7.68
C LYS A 579 -2.78 -16.65 -7.76
N GLN A 580 -3.01 -17.84 -8.34
CA GLN A 580 -4.31 -18.48 -8.23
C GLN A 580 -4.56 -18.75 -6.76
N SER A 581 -5.39 -17.92 -6.13
CA SER A 581 -6.06 -18.31 -4.89
C SER A 581 -6.83 -19.57 -5.23
N GLU A 582 -6.42 -20.70 -4.63
CA GLU A 582 -7.19 -21.92 -4.69
C GLU A 582 -8.64 -21.53 -4.34
N PRO A 583 -9.62 -21.78 -5.23
CA PRO A 583 -11.00 -21.44 -4.92
C PRO A 583 -11.30 -22.08 -3.57
N PRO A 584 -11.88 -21.34 -2.59
CA PRO A 584 -12.15 -21.88 -1.28
C PRO A 584 -12.85 -23.21 -1.51
N GLN A 585 -12.18 -24.28 -1.08
CA GLN A 585 -12.67 -25.64 -1.24
C GLN A 585 -14.14 -25.61 -0.84
N PRO A 586 -15.07 -25.97 -1.74
CA PRO A 586 -16.48 -25.85 -1.45
C PRO A 586 -16.70 -26.55 -0.11
N ALA A 587 -17.11 -25.78 0.89
CA ALA A 587 -17.65 -26.34 2.11
C ALA A 587 -18.67 -27.40 1.66
N PRO A 588 -18.63 -28.61 2.24
CA PRO A 588 -19.45 -29.72 1.78
C PRO A 588 -20.88 -29.23 1.62
N SER A 589 -21.36 -29.29 0.38
CA SER A 589 -22.71 -28.93 0.01
C SER A 589 -23.67 -29.69 0.93
N ALA A 590 -24.27 -28.97 1.87
CA ALA A 590 -25.52 -29.38 2.45
C ALA A 590 -26.55 -29.33 1.31
N GLU A 591 -26.70 -30.45 0.60
CA GLU A 591 -27.89 -30.69 -0.20
C GLU A 591 -29.13 -30.58 0.71
N ASN A 592 -30.19 -29.98 0.16
CA ASN A 592 -31.51 -29.78 0.74
C ASN A 592 -31.74 -28.56 1.64
N GLN A 593 -31.53 -27.37 1.08
CA GLN A 593 -32.50 -26.29 1.26
C GLN A 593 -32.93 -25.74 -0.09
N THR A 594 -34.21 -25.96 -0.39
CA THR A 594 -35.00 -25.32 -1.45
C THR A 594 -34.70 -23.81 -1.45
N PRO A 595 -34.39 -23.18 -2.60
CA PRO A 595 -34.25 -21.74 -2.64
C PRO A 595 -35.64 -21.14 -2.40
N VAL A 596 -35.85 -20.60 -1.20
CA VAL A 596 -36.96 -19.70 -0.94
C VAL A 596 -36.75 -18.50 -1.88
N PRO A 597 -37.73 -18.13 -2.73
CA PRO A 597 -37.64 -16.93 -3.53
C PRO A 597 -37.41 -15.75 -2.60
N ALA A 598 -36.21 -15.16 -2.65
CA ALA A 598 -35.96 -13.90 -2.00
C ALA A 598 -36.98 -12.89 -2.55
N ALA A 599 -37.82 -12.39 -1.66
CA ALA A 599 -38.68 -11.25 -1.95
C ALA A 599 -37.81 -10.14 -2.57
N PRO A 600 -38.33 -9.39 -3.56
CA PRO A 600 -37.56 -8.33 -4.20
C PRO A 600 -37.19 -7.31 -3.13
N ALA A 601 -35.91 -7.27 -2.78
CA ALA A 601 -35.35 -6.21 -1.95
C ALA A 601 -35.53 -4.91 -2.72
N ALA A 602 -36.56 -4.17 -2.35
CA ALA A 602 -36.69 -2.78 -2.71
C ALA A 602 -35.50 -2.01 -2.13
N SER A 603 -35.02 -1.06 -2.94
CA SER A 603 -34.01 -0.04 -2.63
C SER A 603 -32.56 -0.48 -2.88
N THR A 604 -32.18 -0.38 -4.16
CA THR A 604 -30.87 0.14 -4.55
C THR A 604 -30.64 1.48 -3.86
N ALA A 605 -30.11 1.45 -2.63
CA ALA A 605 -29.25 2.53 -2.18
C ALA A 605 -28.07 2.52 -3.16
N SER A 606 -28.08 3.45 -4.11
CA SER A 606 -26.95 3.67 -5.00
C SER A 606 -25.77 3.96 -4.09
N GLU A 607 -24.83 3.03 -3.99
CA GLU A 607 -23.56 3.27 -3.31
C GLU A 607 -23.00 4.61 -3.81
N PRO A 608 -22.52 5.49 -2.91
CA PRO A 608 -21.90 6.74 -3.33
C PRO A 608 -20.75 6.42 -4.29
N ARG A 609 -20.96 6.67 -5.59
CA ARG A 609 -19.97 6.39 -6.62
C ARG A 609 -18.89 7.45 -6.55
N LEU A 610 -17.64 7.01 -6.43
CA LEU A 610 -16.46 7.84 -6.56
C LEU A 610 -16.38 8.38 -7.99
N LEU A 611 -16.45 9.70 -8.15
CA LEU A 611 -16.35 10.37 -9.45
C LEU A 611 -14.89 10.67 -9.75
N VAL A 612 -14.37 10.17 -10.87
CA VAL A 612 -12.95 10.32 -11.26
C VAL A 612 -12.84 11.10 -12.56
N THR A 613 -11.97 12.11 -12.56
CA THR A 613 -11.64 12.91 -13.74
C THR A 613 -10.13 12.98 -13.90
N ILE A 614 -9.62 12.73 -15.10
CA ILE A 614 -8.19 12.81 -15.44
C ILE A 614 -8.05 13.71 -16.66
N GLY A 615 -7.40 14.86 -16.48
CA GLY A 615 -7.21 15.87 -17.52
C GLY A 615 -6.39 15.34 -18.69
N LYS A 616 -5.20 14.79 -18.40
CA LYS A 616 -4.29 14.26 -19.42
C LYS A 616 -3.46 13.08 -18.90
N VAL A 617 -3.28 12.06 -19.72
CA VAL A 617 -2.29 10.98 -19.53
C VAL A 617 -1.26 11.11 -20.64
N THR A 618 0.02 11.27 -20.32
CA THR A 618 1.12 11.38 -21.29
C THR A 618 2.05 10.18 -21.18
N LEU A 619 2.46 9.66 -22.34
CA LEU A 619 3.50 8.63 -22.46
C LEU A 619 4.64 9.22 -23.25
N ASN A 620 5.86 9.15 -22.71
CA ASN A 620 7.07 9.62 -23.38
C ASN A 620 8.12 8.51 -23.38
N GLY A 621 8.63 8.15 -24.56
CA GLY A 621 9.76 7.23 -24.72
C GLY A 621 9.52 5.79 -24.23
N GLY A 622 8.33 5.24 -24.45
CA GLY A 622 8.02 3.85 -24.07
C GLY A 622 8.58 2.80 -25.04
N ARG A 623 8.81 1.59 -24.52
CA ARG A 623 9.20 0.38 -25.28
C ARG A 623 8.38 -0.83 -24.83
N VAL A 624 7.86 -1.59 -25.79
CA VAL A 624 7.33 -2.94 -25.54
C VAL A 624 8.16 -3.94 -26.34
N ALA A 625 8.84 -4.86 -25.65
CA ALA A 625 9.56 -5.95 -26.28
C ALA A 625 8.72 -7.23 -26.21
N PHE A 626 8.52 -7.86 -27.37
CA PHE A 626 7.75 -9.07 -27.53
C PHE A 626 8.67 -10.22 -27.94
N SER A 627 8.58 -11.36 -27.26
CA SER A 627 9.28 -12.58 -27.61
C SER A 627 8.34 -13.78 -27.57
N ASP A 628 8.20 -14.50 -28.69
CA ASP A 628 7.43 -15.74 -28.75
C ASP A 628 8.34 -16.95 -28.87
N GLN A 629 8.38 -17.75 -27.81
CA GLN A 629 9.17 -18.98 -27.71
C GLN A 629 8.35 -20.24 -28.03
N SER A 630 7.05 -20.12 -28.30
CA SER A 630 6.19 -21.23 -28.74
C SER A 630 6.41 -21.64 -30.21
N ILE A 631 7.25 -20.88 -30.92
CA ILE A 631 7.61 -21.09 -32.33
C ILE A 631 9.13 -21.10 -32.47
N ALA A 632 9.64 -22.00 -33.31
CA ALA A 632 11.06 -22.10 -33.66
C ALA A 632 11.29 -21.68 -35.12
N PRO A 633 12.24 -20.78 -35.42
CA PRO A 633 13.05 -20.00 -34.46
C PRO A 633 12.20 -18.97 -33.68
N VAL A 634 12.69 -18.58 -32.50
CA VAL A 634 12.02 -17.62 -31.60
C VAL A 634 11.76 -16.30 -32.31
N VAL A 635 10.52 -15.84 -32.27
CA VAL A 635 10.14 -14.55 -32.86
C VAL A 635 10.40 -13.44 -31.86
N LYS A 636 11.09 -12.38 -32.29
CA LYS A 636 11.34 -11.18 -31.48
C LYS A 636 10.88 -9.94 -32.23
N MET A 637 10.12 -9.09 -31.57
CA MET A 637 9.66 -7.81 -32.10
C MET A 637 9.72 -6.75 -31.00
N SER A 638 9.87 -5.48 -31.37
CA SER A 638 9.72 -4.37 -30.44
C SER A 638 8.79 -3.30 -30.99
N LEU A 639 8.09 -2.64 -30.08
CA LEU A 639 7.41 -1.38 -30.30
C LEU A 639 8.21 -0.33 -29.53
N ASP A 640 8.93 0.51 -30.25
CA ASP A 640 9.84 1.53 -29.72
C ASP A 640 9.23 2.93 -29.85
N GLU A 641 9.82 3.89 -29.12
CA GLU A 641 9.45 5.30 -29.17
C GLU A 641 7.94 5.54 -28.99
N ILE A 642 7.31 4.82 -28.05
CA ILE A 642 5.89 5.00 -27.74
C ILE A 642 5.73 6.37 -27.08
N ASN A 643 5.13 7.31 -27.81
CA ASN A 643 4.87 8.68 -27.40
C ASN A 643 3.41 9.02 -27.66
N GLY A 644 2.74 9.70 -26.74
CA GLY A 644 1.35 10.06 -26.96
C GLY A 644 0.65 10.66 -25.76
N ALA A 645 -0.62 11.00 -25.96
CA ALA A 645 -1.49 11.46 -24.90
C ALA A 645 -2.92 10.93 -25.02
N VAL A 646 -3.55 10.75 -23.87
CA VAL A 646 -5.00 10.56 -23.72
C VAL A 646 -5.55 11.71 -22.89
N SER A 647 -6.52 12.47 -23.40
CA SER A 647 -7.01 13.70 -22.73
C SER A 647 -8.51 13.65 -22.46
N GLY A 648 -8.95 14.10 -21.30
CA GLY A 648 -10.37 14.25 -20.96
C GLY A 648 -11.08 12.98 -20.47
N LEU A 649 -10.39 12.09 -19.75
CA LEU A 649 -11.02 10.92 -19.12
C LEU A 649 -11.92 11.35 -17.96
N SER A 650 -13.17 10.90 -17.94
CA SER A 650 -14.13 11.24 -16.89
C SER A 650 -15.13 10.11 -16.67
N SER A 651 -15.48 9.86 -15.41
CA SER A 651 -16.60 8.99 -15.04
C SER A 651 -17.92 9.76 -14.84
N GLU A 652 -17.90 11.10 -14.86
CA GLU A 652 -19.08 11.96 -14.70
C GLU A 652 -19.82 12.19 -16.02
N ASN A 653 -19.06 12.31 -17.12
CA ASN A 653 -19.59 12.73 -18.41
C ASN A 653 -19.63 11.57 -19.42
N ILE A 654 -20.53 11.67 -20.39
CA ILE A 654 -20.53 10.88 -21.63
C ILE A 654 -19.34 11.27 -22.53
N ALA A 655 -18.59 12.33 -22.19
CA ALA A 655 -17.48 12.87 -22.95
C ALA A 655 -16.46 11.79 -23.33
N HIS A 656 -16.08 11.77 -24.60
CA HIS A 656 -15.07 10.86 -25.11
C HIS A 656 -13.69 11.50 -24.94
N ALA A 657 -12.76 10.75 -24.35
CA ALA A 657 -11.37 11.14 -24.22
C ALA A 657 -10.65 11.00 -25.57
N ASP A 658 -9.92 12.03 -25.98
CA ASP A 658 -9.12 12.01 -27.21
C ASP A 658 -7.85 11.19 -27.00
N VAL A 659 -7.50 10.35 -27.97
CA VAL A 659 -6.31 9.49 -27.99
C VAL A 659 -5.44 9.89 -29.18
N ASP A 660 -4.16 10.15 -28.95
CA ASP A 660 -3.11 10.24 -29.98
C ASP A 660 -1.85 9.56 -29.45
N VAL A 661 -1.57 8.36 -29.94
CA VAL A 661 -0.38 7.57 -29.58
C VAL A 661 0.35 7.18 -30.85
N ARG A 662 1.67 7.39 -30.84
CA ARG A 662 2.57 7.09 -31.95
C ARG A 662 3.74 6.25 -31.45
N ALA A 663 4.19 5.33 -32.28
CA ALA A 663 5.29 4.43 -31.97
C ALA A 663 5.98 3.98 -33.27
N LYS A 664 7.04 3.17 -33.14
CA LYS A 664 7.73 2.54 -34.26
C LYS A 664 7.93 1.05 -34.01
N ILE A 665 7.55 0.20 -34.96
CA ILE A 665 7.85 -1.23 -34.90
C ILE A 665 9.32 -1.44 -35.29
N ASN A 666 10.07 -2.16 -34.45
CA ASN A 666 11.49 -2.45 -34.59
C ASN A 666 12.34 -1.20 -34.88
N GLY A 667 11.96 -0.05 -34.29
CA GLY A 667 12.62 1.24 -34.48
C GLY A 667 12.46 1.90 -35.85
N ALA A 668 11.71 1.31 -36.78
CA ALA A 668 11.62 1.79 -38.17
C ALA A 668 10.20 2.13 -38.63
N ALA A 669 9.27 1.18 -38.55
CA ALA A 669 7.95 1.31 -39.18
C ALA A 669 6.97 2.09 -38.30
N PRO A 670 6.46 3.27 -38.73
CA PRO A 670 5.54 4.07 -37.92
C PRO A 670 4.24 3.35 -37.60
N VAL A 671 3.77 3.56 -36.37
CA VAL A 671 2.45 3.12 -35.89
C VAL A 671 1.75 4.31 -35.27
N SER A 672 0.46 4.47 -35.55
CA SER A 672 -0.38 5.49 -34.93
C SER A 672 -1.70 4.91 -34.46
N LEU A 673 -2.15 5.35 -33.29
CA LEU A 673 -3.47 5.10 -32.74
C LEU A 673 -4.10 6.45 -32.40
N THR A 674 -5.16 6.81 -33.12
CA THR A 674 -5.86 8.09 -32.95
C THR A 674 -7.36 7.87 -32.82
N GLY A 675 -8.05 8.71 -32.05
CA GLY A 675 -9.51 8.66 -31.98
C GLY A 675 -10.05 9.04 -30.61
N GLN A 676 -11.19 8.45 -30.23
CA GLN A 676 -11.92 8.80 -29.03
C GLN A 676 -12.37 7.56 -28.25
N VAL A 677 -12.29 7.61 -26.92
CA VAL A 677 -12.67 6.49 -26.03
C VAL A 677 -13.40 6.98 -24.79
N ASN A 678 -14.31 6.18 -24.23
CA ASN A 678 -14.86 6.43 -22.90
C ASN A 678 -14.79 5.17 -22.02
N PRO A 679 -13.61 4.87 -21.43
CA PRO A 679 -13.39 3.64 -20.67
C PRO A 679 -13.87 3.71 -19.22
N LEU A 680 -14.12 4.91 -18.68
CA LEU A 680 -14.53 5.11 -17.28
C LEU A 680 -16.06 5.15 -17.09
N SER A 681 -16.82 5.13 -18.18
CA SER A 681 -18.29 5.08 -18.15
C SER A 681 -18.81 3.65 -18.25
N ASN A 682 -20.07 3.44 -17.83
CA ASN A 682 -20.74 2.14 -17.93
C ASN A 682 -21.04 1.73 -19.39
N ASP A 683 -21.20 2.70 -20.29
CA ASP A 683 -21.44 2.48 -21.71
C ASP A 683 -20.12 2.60 -22.47
N VAL A 684 -19.42 1.47 -22.60
CA VAL A 684 -18.14 1.42 -23.32
C VAL A 684 -18.31 1.97 -24.75
N TYR A 685 -17.62 3.08 -25.00
CA TYR A 685 -17.53 3.71 -26.31
C TYR A 685 -16.07 3.75 -26.77
N SER A 686 -15.85 3.42 -28.05
CA SER A 686 -14.59 3.70 -28.72
C SER A 686 -14.84 4.02 -30.20
N ASP A 687 -14.09 4.97 -30.74
CA ASP A 687 -14.00 5.27 -32.17
C ASP A 687 -12.52 5.50 -32.46
N LEU A 688 -11.81 4.42 -32.79
CA LEU A 688 -10.36 4.36 -32.85
C LEU A 688 -9.90 3.99 -34.27
N ARG A 689 -8.89 4.71 -34.77
CA ARG A 689 -8.15 4.36 -35.97
C ARG A 689 -6.73 3.95 -35.58
N PHE A 690 -6.38 2.72 -35.94
CA PHE A 690 -5.05 2.15 -35.79
C PHE A 690 -4.42 2.01 -37.17
N ALA A 691 -3.22 2.56 -37.36
CA ALA A 691 -2.50 2.48 -38.63
C ALA A 691 -1.05 2.02 -38.43
N ILE A 692 -0.58 1.17 -39.34
CA ILE A 692 0.81 0.77 -39.50
C ILE A 692 1.24 1.16 -40.89
N ASP A 693 2.37 1.88 -41.00
CA ASP A 693 2.98 2.24 -42.29
C ASP A 693 4.24 1.41 -42.53
N SER A 694 4.20 0.62 -43.61
CA SER A 694 5.36 -0.05 -44.20
C SER A 694 6.18 -0.94 -43.24
N ALA A 695 5.52 -1.77 -42.43
CA ALA A 695 6.20 -2.71 -41.52
C ALA A 695 6.80 -3.90 -42.27
N ALA A 696 8.09 -4.19 -42.05
CA ALA A 696 8.76 -5.33 -42.68
C ALA A 696 8.15 -6.67 -42.23
N LEU A 697 7.86 -7.56 -43.18
CA LEU A 697 7.25 -8.86 -42.92
C LEU A 697 8.24 -9.96 -42.51
N ALA A 698 9.54 -9.77 -42.77
CA ALA A 698 10.57 -10.78 -42.51
C ALA A 698 10.59 -11.33 -41.06
N PRO A 699 10.39 -10.52 -39.99
CA PRO A 699 10.31 -11.02 -38.61
C PRO A 699 9.15 -12.00 -38.37
N LEU A 700 8.11 -11.99 -39.21
CA LEU A 700 6.95 -12.87 -39.11
C LEU A 700 7.12 -14.18 -39.91
N SER A 701 8.27 -14.38 -40.58
CA SER A 701 8.55 -15.59 -41.36
C SER A 701 8.35 -16.90 -40.57
N PRO A 702 8.72 -17.02 -39.27
CA PRO A 702 8.45 -18.23 -38.51
C PRO A 702 6.95 -18.57 -38.38
N TYR A 703 6.08 -17.55 -38.25
CA TYR A 703 4.62 -17.76 -38.24
C TYR A 703 4.11 -18.23 -39.61
N ALA A 704 4.57 -17.62 -40.71
CA ALA A 704 4.21 -18.05 -42.05
C ALA A 704 4.69 -19.48 -42.34
N GLY A 705 5.90 -19.83 -41.89
CA GLY A 705 6.44 -21.18 -42.00
C GLY A 705 5.58 -22.21 -41.26
N LYS A 706 5.11 -21.89 -40.05
CA LYS A 706 4.27 -22.80 -39.25
C LYS A 706 2.86 -22.95 -39.83
N TYR A 707 2.19 -21.86 -40.20
CA TYR A 707 0.75 -21.87 -40.53
C TYR A 707 0.44 -21.80 -42.03
N ALA A 708 1.29 -21.19 -42.85
CA ALA A 708 1.14 -21.13 -44.31
C ALA A 708 2.01 -22.16 -45.04
N GLY A 709 2.91 -22.86 -44.34
CA GLY A 709 3.80 -23.87 -44.92
C GLY A 709 4.92 -23.32 -45.80
N ARG A 710 5.13 -21.99 -45.80
CA ARG A 710 6.20 -21.31 -46.56
C ARG A 710 6.77 -20.14 -45.77
N THR A 711 8.07 -19.87 -45.92
CA THR A 711 8.71 -18.69 -45.31
C THR A 711 8.31 -17.40 -46.04
N LEU A 712 8.65 -16.24 -45.46
CA LEU A 712 8.49 -14.94 -46.11
C LEU A 712 9.85 -14.47 -46.64
N ALA A 713 9.96 -14.28 -47.96
CA ALA A 713 11.19 -13.81 -48.59
C ALA A 713 11.32 -12.28 -48.55
N GLY A 714 10.19 -11.57 -48.60
CA GLY A 714 10.16 -10.11 -48.59
C GLY A 714 8.75 -9.53 -48.56
N GLY A 715 8.70 -8.20 -48.46
CA GLY A 715 7.47 -7.41 -48.49
C GLY A 715 7.24 -6.58 -47.22
N THR A 716 6.33 -5.62 -47.35
CA THR A 716 5.92 -4.74 -46.26
C THR A 716 4.41 -4.79 -46.03
N LEU A 717 4.00 -4.56 -44.79
CA LEU A 717 2.63 -4.59 -44.32
C LEU A 717 2.19 -3.17 -43.95
N ASN A 718 1.09 -2.74 -44.56
CA ASN A 718 0.32 -1.59 -44.12
C ASN A 718 -1.00 -2.08 -43.55
N VAL A 719 -1.42 -1.50 -42.43
CA VAL A 719 -2.68 -1.84 -41.77
C VAL A 719 -3.41 -0.53 -41.51
N ASP A 720 -4.69 -0.46 -41.84
CA ASP A 720 -5.58 0.64 -41.48
C ASP A 720 -6.87 0.04 -40.92
N VAL A 721 -7.04 0.16 -39.60
CA VAL A 721 -8.14 -0.42 -38.85
C VAL A 721 -8.91 0.70 -38.19
N SER A 722 -10.13 0.94 -38.64
CA SER A 722 -11.06 1.89 -38.05
C SER A 722 -12.16 1.12 -37.32
N THR A 723 -12.22 1.24 -36.00
CA THR A 723 -13.10 0.46 -35.15
C THR A 723 -13.96 1.35 -34.27
N LYS A 724 -15.27 1.17 -34.38
CA LYS A 724 -16.28 1.84 -33.57
C LYS A 724 -17.02 0.84 -32.70
N VAL A 725 -16.97 1.05 -31.39
CA VAL A 725 -17.78 0.34 -30.40
C VAL A 725 -18.75 1.33 -29.79
N SER A 726 -20.05 1.03 -29.88
CA SER A 726 -21.10 1.83 -29.25
C SER A 726 -22.26 0.93 -28.88
N LYS A 727 -22.81 1.10 -27.66
CA LYS A 727 -23.91 0.27 -27.14
C LYS A 727 -23.61 -1.24 -27.27
N ARG A 728 -22.36 -1.62 -27.00
CA ARG A 728 -21.85 -3.00 -27.09
C ARG A 728 -21.95 -3.63 -28.49
N PHE A 729 -22.13 -2.83 -29.53
CA PHE A 729 -22.02 -3.25 -30.93
C PHE A 729 -20.68 -2.80 -31.51
N LEU A 730 -20.01 -3.71 -32.21
CA LEU A 730 -18.73 -3.51 -32.88
C LEU A 730 -18.98 -3.30 -34.38
N ASP A 731 -18.47 -2.20 -34.94
CA ASP A 731 -18.35 -1.96 -36.37
C ASP A 731 -16.88 -1.64 -36.69
N SER A 732 -16.20 -2.53 -37.40
CA SER A 732 -14.76 -2.47 -37.64
C SER A 732 -14.47 -2.63 -39.13
N ALA A 733 -13.88 -1.60 -39.74
CA ALA A 733 -13.36 -1.63 -41.09
C ALA A 733 -11.85 -1.90 -41.03
N ASN A 734 -11.41 -3.01 -41.60
CA ASN A 734 -10.02 -3.45 -41.55
C ASN A 734 -9.48 -3.56 -42.97
N VAL A 735 -8.57 -2.64 -43.34
CA VAL A 735 -7.88 -2.68 -44.62
C VAL A 735 -6.43 -3.09 -44.38
N ILE A 736 -6.04 -4.22 -44.95
CA ILE A 736 -4.69 -4.76 -44.85
C ILE A 736 -4.08 -4.71 -46.25
N THR A 737 -2.96 -3.99 -46.40
CA THR A 737 -2.25 -3.90 -47.68
C THR A 737 -0.86 -4.51 -47.55
N LEU A 738 -0.56 -5.54 -48.32
CA LEU A 738 0.77 -6.10 -48.46
C LEU A 738 1.41 -5.53 -49.73
N ASP A 739 2.63 -5.01 -49.65
CA ASP A 739 3.39 -4.49 -50.79
C ASP A 739 4.63 -5.36 -51.04
N GLN A 740 4.89 -5.69 -52.30
CA GLN A 740 5.97 -6.59 -52.73
C GLN A 740 6.01 -7.90 -51.93
N PHE A 741 4.84 -8.46 -51.60
CA PHE A 741 4.74 -9.67 -50.79
C PHE A 741 5.24 -10.90 -51.53
N GLU A 742 6.24 -11.60 -51.00
CA GLU A 742 6.78 -12.82 -51.63
C GLU A 742 6.96 -13.97 -50.63
N PHE A 743 6.49 -15.15 -51.02
CA PHE A 743 6.76 -16.39 -50.31
C PHE A 743 8.17 -16.91 -50.64
N GLY A 744 8.84 -17.45 -49.64
CA GLY A 744 10.10 -18.18 -49.78
C GLY A 744 9.90 -19.69 -49.86
N GLU A 745 10.88 -20.42 -49.33
CA GLU A 745 10.98 -21.88 -49.31
C GLU A 745 9.81 -22.55 -48.58
N HIS A 746 9.47 -23.76 -49.03
CA HIS A 746 8.46 -24.59 -48.38
C HIS A 746 9.00 -25.19 -47.07
N THR A 747 8.25 -25.10 -45.99
CA THR A 747 8.70 -25.50 -44.65
C THR A 747 8.24 -26.90 -44.24
N GLY A 748 7.29 -27.51 -44.97
CA GLY A 748 6.76 -28.84 -44.66
C GLY A 748 6.05 -28.94 -43.30
N SER A 749 5.56 -27.82 -42.75
CA SER A 749 4.89 -27.80 -41.45
C SER A 749 3.61 -28.65 -41.46
N PRO A 750 3.41 -29.55 -40.47
CA PRO A 750 2.18 -30.34 -40.36
C PRO A 750 0.96 -29.51 -39.97
N GLU A 751 1.18 -28.32 -39.40
CA GLU A 751 0.12 -27.36 -39.03
C GLU A 751 -0.21 -26.37 -40.16
N ALA A 752 0.40 -26.53 -41.34
CA ALA A 752 0.15 -25.65 -42.48
C ALA A 752 -1.28 -25.81 -43.04
N THR A 753 -1.84 -24.72 -43.53
CA THR A 753 -3.14 -24.74 -44.22
C THR A 753 -3.09 -25.60 -45.49
N SER A 754 -4.19 -26.29 -45.79
CA SER A 754 -4.39 -27.02 -47.04
C SER A 754 -4.81 -26.11 -48.21
N LEU A 755 -5.11 -24.84 -47.95
CA LEU A 755 -5.52 -23.88 -48.97
C LEU A 755 -4.34 -23.54 -49.90
N PRO A 756 -4.56 -23.37 -51.23
CA PRO A 756 -3.51 -23.03 -52.17
C PRO A 756 -3.15 -21.54 -52.09
N VAL A 757 -2.44 -21.17 -51.02
CA VAL A 757 -2.08 -19.78 -50.70
C VAL A 757 -1.27 -19.09 -51.81
N GLY A 758 -0.50 -19.85 -52.60
CA GLY A 758 0.24 -19.31 -53.76
C GLY A 758 -0.68 -18.75 -54.85
N LEU A 759 -1.67 -19.53 -55.28
CA LEU A 759 -2.64 -19.11 -56.29
C LEU A 759 -3.46 -17.90 -55.80
N ALA A 760 -3.87 -17.93 -54.52
CA ALA A 760 -4.59 -16.81 -53.90
C ALA A 760 -3.77 -15.51 -53.92
N VAL A 761 -2.47 -15.58 -53.63
CA VAL A 761 -1.57 -14.41 -53.69
C VAL A 761 -1.43 -13.90 -55.13
N SER A 762 -1.27 -14.76 -56.12
CA SER A 762 -1.19 -14.35 -57.54
C SER A 762 -2.48 -13.70 -58.05
N LEU A 763 -3.64 -14.15 -57.58
CA LEU A 763 -4.96 -13.57 -57.92
C LEU A 763 -5.23 -12.22 -57.26
N LEU A 764 -4.75 -12.05 -56.02
CA LEU A 764 -5.01 -10.83 -55.25
C LEU A 764 -3.97 -9.73 -55.51
N ARG A 765 -2.78 -10.08 -56.00
CA ARG A 765 -1.68 -9.14 -56.31
C ARG A 765 -1.99 -8.32 -57.57
N ASP A 766 -1.99 -7.00 -57.44
CA ASP A 766 -2.17 -6.07 -58.57
C ASP A 766 -0.90 -5.86 -59.40
N ARG A 767 -0.99 -4.99 -60.43
CA ARG A 767 0.14 -4.63 -61.30
C ARG A 767 1.31 -3.94 -60.58
N ASN A 768 1.06 -3.33 -59.43
CA ASN A 768 2.08 -2.65 -58.63
C ASN A 768 2.70 -3.58 -57.58
N GLY A 769 2.28 -4.85 -57.52
CA GLY A 769 2.74 -5.79 -56.49
C GLY A 769 2.01 -5.68 -55.15
N LYS A 770 0.88 -4.96 -55.10
CA LYS A 770 0.08 -4.77 -53.88
C LYS A 770 -1.07 -5.77 -53.77
N ILE A 771 -1.32 -6.23 -52.55
CA ILE A 771 -2.44 -7.08 -52.18
C ILE A 771 -3.26 -6.30 -51.16
N ILE A 772 -4.48 -5.89 -51.53
CA ILE A 772 -5.38 -5.14 -50.65
C ILE A 772 -6.50 -6.08 -50.19
N LEU A 773 -6.60 -6.27 -48.88
CA LEU A 773 -7.61 -7.10 -48.23
C LEU A 773 -8.52 -6.19 -47.41
N ASP A 774 -9.79 -6.12 -47.81
CA ASP A 774 -10.84 -5.44 -47.05
C ASP A 774 -11.65 -6.49 -46.27
N VAL A 775 -11.57 -6.41 -44.94
CA VAL A 775 -12.16 -7.37 -44.02
C VAL A 775 -13.09 -6.64 -43.03
N PRO A 776 -14.32 -6.29 -43.45
CA PRO A 776 -15.28 -5.66 -42.55
C PRO A 776 -15.79 -6.66 -41.51
N ILE A 777 -15.74 -6.28 -40.24
CA ILE A 777 -16.22 -7.09 -39.11
C ILE A 777 -17.29 -6.32 -38.37
N LYS A 778 -18.50 -6.87 -38.30
CA LYS A 778 -19.63 -6.31 -37.54
C LYS A 778 -20.21 -7.37 -36.62
N GLY A 779 -20.61 -7.00 -35.40
CA GLY A 779 -21.23 -7.92 -34.46
C GLY A 779 -21.52 -7.33 -33.08
N SER A 780 -22.38 -8.00 -32.32
CA SER A 780 -22.63 -7.64 -30.91
C SER A 780 -21.56 -8.27 -30.01
N LEU A 781 -21.08 -7.52 -29.01
CA LEU A 781 -20.18 -8.00 -27.98
C LEU A 781 -20.89 -8.85 -26.91
N ASP A 782 -22.22 -8.88 -26.94
CA ASP A 782 -23.04 -9.72 -26.05
C ASP A 782 -23.32 -11.11 -26.60
N ASP A 783 -22.96 -11.37 -27.86
CA ASP A 783 -23.11 -12.68 -28.46
C ASP A 783 -21.93 -13.60 -28.03
N PRO A 784 -22.18 -14.69 -27.28
CA PRO A 784 -21.13 -15.60 -26.83
C PRO A 784 -20.43 -16.34 -27.99
N GLU A 785 -21.07 -16.47 -29.16
CA GLU A 785 -20.44 -17.03 -30.36
C GLU A 785 -19.55 -16.02 -31.09
N PHE A 786 -19.77 -14.72 -30.86
CA PHE A 786 -18.96 -13.68 -31.49
C PHE A 786 -17.57 -13.60 -30.85
N LYS A 787 -16.56 -14.11 -31.58
CA LYS A 787 -15.14 -13.94 -31.25
C LYS A 787 -14.43 -13.25 -32.40
N TYR A 788 -13.90 -12.04 -32.16
CA TYR A 788 -13.24 -11.23 -33.19
C TYR A 788 -12.22 -12.02 -34.02
N GLY A 789 -11.33 -12.78 -33.37
CA GLY A 789 -10.33 -13.60 -34.06
C GLY A 789 -10.89 -14.72 -34.94
N ARG A 790 -12.04 -15.33 -34.57
CA ARG A 790 -12.72 -16.31 -35.44
C ARG A 790 -13.32 -15.61 -36.66
N ALA A 791 -13.96 -14.45 -36.46
CA ALA A 791 -14.57 -13.69 -37.54
C ALA A 791 -13.53 -13.24 -38.58
N VAL A 792 -12.39 -12.69 -38.14
CA VAL A 792 -11.28 -12.30 -39.03
C VAL A 792 -10.71 -13.51 -39.77
N ARG A 793 -10.46 -14.62 -39.07
CA ARG A 793 -9.95 -15.86 -39.69
C ARG A 793 -10.91 -16.42 -40.74
N HIS A 794 -12.20 -16.46 -40.45
CA HIS A 794 -13.21 -16.91 -41.40
C HIS A 794 -13.31 -15.99 -42.61
N ALA A 795 -13.26 -14.67 -42.41
CA ALA A 795 -13.31 -13.72 -43.51
C ALA A 795 -12.08 -13.85 -44.42
N LEU A 796 -10.87 -13.92 -43.85
CA LEU A 796 -9.63 -14.15 -44.62
C LEU A 796 -9.63 -15.52 -45.31
N ALA A 797 -10.03 -16.59 -44.59
CA ALA A 797 -10.13 -17.93 -45.18
C ALA A 797 -11.14 -17.97 -46.33
N ASN A 798 -12.27 -17.26 -46.22
CA ASN A 798 -13.25 -17.15 -47.30
C ASN A 798 -12.70 -16.41 -48.52
N ILE A 799 -11.91 -15.34 -48.32
CA ILE A 799 -11.25 -14.63 -49.43
C ILE A 799 -10.26 -15.56 -50.16
N ILE A 800 -9.41 -16.27 -49.42
CA ILE A 800 -8.43 -17.20 -49.98
C ILE A 800 -9.12 -18.41 -50.65
N MET A 801 -10.14 -18.97 -50.00
CA MET A 801 -10.90 -20.11 -50.53
C MET A 801 -11.65 -19.73 -51.80
N LYS A 802 -12.29 -18.56 -51.87
CA LYS A 802 -12.92 -18.07 -53.10
C LYS A 802 -11.91 -17.88 -54.23
N ALA A 803 -10.69 -17.45 -53.91
CA ALA A 803 -9.62 -17.36 -54.90
C ALA A 803 -9.24 -18.74 -55.46
N ALA A 804 -9.27 -19.78 -54.64
CA ALA A 804 -8.98 -21.15 -55.07
C ALA A 804 -10.14 -21.80 -55.85
N THR A 805 -11.38 -21.63 -55.39
CA THR A 805 -12.54 -22.37 -55.92
C THR A 805 -13.25 -21.65 -57.07
N ALA A 806 -13.10 -20.34 -57.20
CA ALA A 806 -13.76 -19.53 -58.23
C ALA A 806 -12.87 -18.39 -58.75
N PRO A 807 -11.69 -18.68 -59.33
CA PRO A 807 -10.68 -17.67 -59.66
C PRO A 807 -11.17 -16.64 -60.71
N PHE A 808 -11.98 -17.08 -61.69
CA PHE A 808 -12.56 -16.19 -62.70
C PHE A 808 -13.65 -15.24 -62.15
N SER A 809 -14.36 -15.67 -61.09
CA SER A 809 -15.37 -14.83 -60.42
C SER A 809 -14.72 -13.67 -59.64
N LEU A 810 -13.48 -13.87 -59.15
CA LEU A 810 -12.70 -12.76 -58.59
C LEU A 810 -12.19 -11.79 -59.66
N LEU A 811 -11.83 -12.27 -60.86
CA LEU A 811 -11.41 -11.38 -61.95
C LEU A 811 -12.56 -10.46 -62.44
N THR A 812 -13.80 -10.95 -62.43
CA THR A 812 -14.97 -10.12 -62.77
C THR A 812 -15.31 -9.10 -61.68
N SER A 813 -15.11 -9.45 -60.40
CA SER A 813 -15.30 -8.51 -59.29
C SER A 813 -14.28 -7.38 -59.30
N VAL A 814 -13.02 -7.65 -59.67
CA VAL A 814 -11.95 -6.64 -59.83
C VAL A 814 -12.30 -5.59 -60.89
N LEU A 815 -13.02 -5.98 -61.94
CA LEU A 815 -13.47 -5.05 -62.99
C LEU A 815 -14.73 -4.25 -62.60
N GLY A 816 -15.28 -4.47 -61.40
CA GLY A 816 -16.54 -3.86 -60.96
C GLY A 816 -17.78 -4.40 -61.68
N ILE A 817 -17.66 -5.55 -62.36
CA ILE A 817 -18.73 -6.21 -63.15
C ILE A 817 -19.36 -7.35 -62.32
N GLY A 818 -19.09 -7.36 -61.01
CA GLY A 818 -19.52 -8.39 -60.07
C GLY A 818 -21.03 -8.37 -59.85
N GLY A 819 -21.75 -9.17 -60.63
CA GLY A 819 -23.11 -9.61 -60.32
C GLY A 819 -24.15 -9.26 -61.38
N LYS A 820 -24.55 -10.29 -62.12
CA LYS A 820 -25.68 -10.37 -63.06
C LYS A 820 -25.56 -9.48 -64.30
N ALA A 821 -25.28 -10.12 -65.44
CA ALA A 821 -25.71 -9.59 -66.73
C ALA A 821 -27.25 -9.58 -66.76
N ASP A 822 -27.85 -8.65 -67.52
CA ASP A 822 -29.29 -8.63 -67.85
C ASP A 822 -29.76 -10.05 -68.17
N GLY A 823 -30.51 -10.69 -67.25
CA GLY A 823 -30.98 -12.08 -67.41
C GLY A 823 -30.60 -13.08 -66.31
N GLY A 824 -29.84 -12.70 -65.28
CA GLY A 824 -29.72 -13.51 -64.06
C GLY A 824 -28.76 -14.71 -64.11
N ALA A 825 -28.04 -14.93 -65.21
CA ALA A 825 -26.95 -15.92 -65.30
C ALA A 825 -25.59 -15.29 -64.92
N GLU A 826 -24.73 -16.07 -64.25
CA GLU A 826 -23.37 -15.67 -63.87
C GLU A 826 -22.47 -15.59 -65.12
N LEU A 827 -21.66 -14.53 -65.24
CA LEU A 827 -20.79 -14.33 -66.41
C LEU A 827 -19.54 -15.22 -66.28
N ASP A 828 -19.61 -16.42 -66.86
CA ASP A 828 -18.51 -17.38 -66.87
C ASP A 828 -17.41 -16.98 -67.87
N LEU A 829 -16.26 -16.55 -67.36
CA LEU A 829 -15.06 -16.24 -68.14
C LEU A 829 -14.14 -17.45 -68.36
N SER A 830 -14.46 -18.61 -67.79
CA SER A 830 -13.64 -19.83 -67.94
C SER A 830 -13.84 -20.53 -69.28
N ARG A 831 -14.78 -20.06 -70.12
CA ARG A 831 -15.12 -20.69 -71.40
C ARG A 831 -15.33 -19.68 -72.52
N ALA A 832 -14.90 -20.05 -73.73
CA ALA A 832 -15.19 -19.33 -74.97
C ALA A 832 -16.00 -20.21 -75.94
N GLU A 833 -17.06 -19.64 -76.51
CA GLU A 833 -18.01 -20.30 -77.41
C GLU A 833 -17.70 -20.01 -78.89
N PHE A 834 -17.90 -21.03 -79.72
CA PHE A 834 -17.72 -20.97 -81.16
C PHE A 834 -18.99 -21.40 -81.88
N HIS A 835 -19.19 -20.93 -83.11
CA HIS A 835 -20.18 -21.54 -83.99
C HIS A 835 -19.74 -22.95 -84.40
N ALA A 836 -20.71 -23.85 -84.60
CA ALA A 836 -20.44 -25.23 -84.99
C ALA A 836 -19.59 -25.28 -86.27
N GLY A 837 -18.51 -26.07 -86.26
CA GLY A 837 -17.56 -26.23 -87.37
C GLY A 837 -16.68 -25.02 -87.69
N ALA A 838 -16.81 -23.91 -86.96
CA ALA A 838 -16.03 -22.68 -87.16
C ALA A 838 -14.98 -22.47 -86.06
N ASN A 839 -13.87 -21.82 -86.41
CA ASN A 839 -12.81 -21.38 -85.51
C ASN A 839 -12.85 -19.87 -85.22
N THR A 840 -13.87 -19.16 -85.72
CA THR A 840 -14.08 -17.73 -85.49
C THR A 840 -14.86 -17.49 -84.20
N LEU A 841 -14.36 -16.62 -83.34
CA LEU A 841 -15.02 -16.25 -82.08
C LEU A 841 -16.32 -15.50 -82.35
N ASN A 842 -17.42 -15.93 -81.73
CA ASN A 842 -18.70 -15.21 -81.78
C ASN A 842 -18.64 -13.88 -80.99
N GLU A 843 -19.56 -12.95 -81.26
CA GLU A 843 -19.57 -11.63 -80.61
C GLU A 843 -19.63 -11.70 -79.08
N ALA A 844 -20.35 -12.68 -78.54
CA ALA A 844 -20.46 -12.90 -77.09
C ALA A 844 -19.11 -13.28 -76.47
N SER A 845 -18.35 -14.18 -77.10
CA SER A 845 -17.03 -14.62 -76.63
C SER A 845 -15.98 -13.55 -76.81
N GLN A 846 -16.03 -12.74 -77.88
CA GLN A 846 -15.12 -11.60 -78.03
C GLN A 846 -15.28 -10.59 -76.89
N LYS A 847 -16.52 -10.32 -76.46
CA LYS A 847 -16.80 -9.47 -75.29
C LYS A 847 -16.25 -10.09 -73.99
N LYS A 848 -16.51 -11.37 -73.74
CA LYS A 848 -15.98 -12.11 -72.57
C LYS A 848 -14.44 -12.08 -72.54
N LEU A 849 -13.78 -12.42 -73.65
CA LEU A 849 -12.32 -12.45 -73.76
C LEU A 849 -11.68 -11.06 -73.67
N THR A 850 -12.36 -10.01 -74.12
CA THR A 850 -11.88 -8.63 -73.92
C THR A 850 -11.90 -8.24 -72.44
N LEU A 851 -12.94 -8.63 -71.70
CA LEU A 851 -12.99 -8.46 -70.24
C LEU A 851 -11.89 -9.27 -69.55
N LEU A 852 -11.68 -10.52 -69.96
CA LEU A 852 -10.62 -11.37 -69.43
C LEU A 852 -9.23 -10.76 -69.69
N ALA A 853 -8.95 -10.28 -70.91
CA ALA A 853 -7.70 -9.61 -71.26
C ALA A 853 -7.44 -8.38 -70.37
N LYS A 854 -8.48 -7.57 -70.13
CA LYS A 854 -8.40 -6.43 -69.21
C LYS A 854 -8.10 -6.87 -67.78
N ALA A 855 -8.74 -7.93 -67.29
CA ALA A 855 -8.49 -8.47 -65.96
C ALA A 855 -7.08 -9.06 -65.81
N LEU A 856 -6.58 -9.79 -66.82
CA LEU A 856 -5.21 -10.32 -66.86
C LEU A 856 -4.16 -9.22 -66.95
N GLY A 857 -4.50 -8.07 -67.56
CA GLY A 857 -3.67 -6.86 -67.54
C GLY A 857 -3.50 -6.26 -66.14
N GLU A 858 -4.56 -6.27 -65.33
CA GLU A 858 -4.53 -5.82 -63.94
C GLU A 858 -3.87 -6.82 -62.97
N ARG A 859 -3.60 -8.06 -63.43
CA ARG A 859 -3.03 -9.16 -62.65
C ARG A 859 -1.87 -9.83 -63.40
N PRO A 860 -0.67 -9.22 -63.45
CA PRO A 860 0.43 -9.69 -64.28
C PRO A 860 1.02 -11.03 -63.85
N ALA A 861 0.83 -11.44 -62.59
CA ALA A 861 1.35 -12.70 -62.04
C ALA A 861 0.59 -13.96 -62.53
N LEU A 862 -0.56 -13.80 -63.18
CA LEU A 862 -1.38 -14.92 -63.63
C LEU A 862 -0.95 -15.42 -65.01
N HIS A 863 -0.89 -16.74 -65.14
CA HIS A 863 -0.75 -17.43 -66.43
C HIS A 863 -2.08 -18.09 -66.81
N LEU A 864 -2.38 -18.11 -68.11
CA LEU A 864 -3.59 -18.70 -68.64
C LEU A 864 -3.24 -19.89 -69.52
N ALA A 865 -3.72 -21.07 -69.15
CA ALA A 865 -3.69 -22.26 -69.99
C ALA A 865 -5.01 -22.36 -70.77
N ILE A 866 -4.91 -22.47 -72.09
CA ILE A 866 -6.05 -22.58 -73.00
C ILE A 866 -6.11 -24.01 -73.53
N SER A 867 -7.26 -24.66 -73.37
CA SER A 867 -7.55 -25.95 -74.00
C SER A 867 -8.66 -25.78 -75.04
N GLY A 868 -8.40 -26.21 -76.27
CA GLY A 868 -9.40 -26.20 -77.34
C GLY A 868 -10.46 -27.28 -77.14
N GLY A 869 -11.71 -27.00 -77.50
CA GLY A 869 -12.79 -27.98 -77.44
C GLY A 869 -13.58 -28.09 -78.72
N PHE A 870 -14.20 -29.27 -78.91
CA PHE A 870 -15.14 -29.55 -79.98
C PHE A 870 -16.32 -30.39 -79.46
N ASP A 871 -17.49 -30.21 -80.07
CA ASP A 871 -18.67 -31.05 -79.88
C ASP A 871 -18.79 -32.02 -81.06
N ALA A 872 -18.60 -33.30 -80.79
CA ALA A 872 -18.46 -34.32 -81.84
C ALA A 872 -19.67 -34.39 -82.77
N ASP A 873 -20.88 -34.13 -82.29
CA ASP A 873 -22.10 -34.27 -83.09
C ASP A 873 -22.37 -33.02 -83.93
N THR A 874 -22.38 -31.85 -83.27
CA THR A 874 -22.72 -30.58 -83.93
C THR A 874 -21.59 -30.07 -84.81
N ASP A 875 -20.33 -30.18 -84.37
CA ASP A 875 -19.19 -29.75 -85.19
C ASP A 875 -18.98 -30.68 -86.39
N SER A 876 -19.18 -31.99 -86.24
CA SER A 876 -19.11 -32.91 -87.39
C SER A 876 -20.18 -32.60 -88.43
N ALA A 877 -21.43 -32.36 -88.01
CA ALA A 877 -22.51 -32.00 -88.93
C ALA A 877 -22.22 -30.69 -89.69
N ALA A 878 -21.71 -29.67 -88.98
CA ALA A 878 -21.32 -28.42 -89.58
C ALA A 878 -20.11 -28.57 -90.52
N LEU A 879 -19.07 -29.30 -90.13
CA LEU A 879 -17.89 -29.56 -90.95
C LEU A 879 -18.24 -30.32 -92.23
N ARG A 880 -19.18 -31.28 -92.17
CA ARG A 880 -19.72 -31.95 -93.38
C ARG A 880 -20.36 -30.95 -94.34
N SER A 881 -21.18 -30.03 -93.82
CA SER A 881 -21.82 -29.00 -94.63
C SER A 881 -20.82 -28.00 -95.25
N ILE A 882 -19.77 -27.63 -94.49
CA ILE A 882 -18.70 -26.74 -94.97
C ILE A 882 -17.91 -27.46 -96.07
N ARG A 883 -17.53 -28.71 -95.85
CA ARG A 883 -16.80 -29.52 -96.84
C ARG A 883 -17.61 -29.72 -98.12
N PHE A 884 -18.91 -29.98 -97.97
CA PHE A 884 -19.84 -30.07 -99.10
C PHE A 884 -19.90 -28.77 -99.90
N SER A 885 -19.98 -27.61 -99.23
CA SER A 885 -19.98 -26.31 -99.90
C SER A 885 -18.65 -26.01 -100.61
N ALA A 886 -17.53 -26.48 -100.06
CA ALA A 886 -16.22 -26.39 -100.69
C ALA A 886 -16.12 -27.28 -101.93
N ASP A 887 -16.63 -28.52 -101.87
CA ASP A 887 -16.74 -29.41 -103.02
C ASP A 887 -17.59 -28.79 -104.14
N LEU A 888 -18.71 -28.15 -103.80
CA LEU A 888 -19.57 -27.41 -104.74
C LEU A 888 -18.84 -26.23 -105.40
N LYS A 889 -18.15 -25.42 -104.61
CA LYS A 889 -17.36 -24.29 -105.13
C LYS A 889 -16.22 -24.76 -106.03
N GLN A 890 -15.54 -25.84 -105.65
CA GLN A 890 -14.47 -26.42 -106.45
C GLN A 890 -15.01 -26.97 -107.77
N GLU A 891 -16.18 -27.62 -107.77
CA GLU A 891 -16.83 -28.06 -109.00
C GLU A 891 -17.27 -26.88 -109.89
N TYR A 892 -17.80 -25.80 -109.30
CA TYR A 892 -18.11 -24.55 -110.02
C TYR A 892 -16.86 -23.90 -110.65
N LEU A 893 -15.74 -23.86 -109.92
CA LEU A 893 -14.46 -23.35 -110.44
C LEU A 893 -13.93 -24.25 -111.58
N ASN A 894 -14.04 -25.57 -111.45
CA ASN A 894 -13.63 -26.52 -112.49
C ASN A 894 -14.44 -26.32 -113.80
N GLU A 895 -15.74 -26.04 -113.72
CA GLU A 895 -16.57 -25.74 -114.90
C GLU A 895 -16.24 -24.39 -115.55
N ASN A 896 -15.88 -23.37 -114.75
CA ASN A 896 -15.65 -22.00 -115.23
C ASN A 896 -14.19 -21.67 -115.56
N SER A 897 -13.27 -22.62 -115.45
CA SER A 897 -11.82 -22.43 -115.70
C SER A 897 -11.45 -22.22 -117.19
N GLY A 898 -12.43 -22.11 -118.10
CA GLY A 898 -12.23 -21.82 -119.53
C GLY A 898 -12.18 -20.32 -119.91
N GLY A 899 -12.36 -19.38 -118.96
CA GLY A 899 -12.33 -17.94 -119.22
C GLY A 899 -11.66 -17.16 -118.09
N GLN A 900 -10.76 -16.22 -118.43
CA GLN A 900 -10.00 -15.39 -117.49
C GLN A 900 -10.92 -14.69 -116.47
N VAL A 901 -10.81 -15.08 -115.20
CA VAL A 901 -11.25 -14.29 -114.06
C VAL A 901 -10.04 -14.03 -113.18
N SER A 902 -9.73 -12.75 -113.00
CA SER A 902 -8.60 -12.26 -112.19
C SER A 902 -8.67 -12.79 -110.76
N ALA A 903 -7.54 -13.32 -110.29
CA ALA A 903 -7.30 -13.66 -108.90
C ALA A 903 -7.40 -12.39 -108.04
N GLY A 904 -8.57 -12.16 -107.44
CA GLY A 904 -8.78 -10.96 -106.64
C GLY A 904 -10.19 -10.78 -106.08
N SER A 905 -10.81 -11.84 -105.52
CA SER A 905 -11.86 -11.76 -104.49
C SER A 905 -12.42 -13.18 -104.24
N THR A 906 -11.82 -13.93 -103.31
CA THR A 906 -12.16 -15.35 -103.09
C THR A 906 -13.00 -15.61 -101.85
N ASP A 907 -13.68 -14.61 -101.29
CA ASP A 907 -14.63 -14.82 -100.21
C ASP A 907 -15.99 -14.21 -100.54
N ALA A 908 -17.02 -15.06 -100.48
CA ALA A 908 -18.43 -14.81 -100.81
C ALA A 908 -18.84 -14.82 -102.29
N LEU A 909 -18.54 -15.91 -103.02
CA LEU A 909 -19.36 -16.30 -104.16
C LEU A 909 -20.67 -16.93 -103.65
N GLN A 910 -21.76 -16.16 -103.62
CA GLN A 910 -23.11 -16.71 -103.46
C GLN A 910 -23.56 -17.31 -104.80
N LEU A 911 -23.57 -18.63 -104.89
CA LEU A 911 -24.12 -19.32 -106.06
C LEU A 911 -25.63 -19.06 -106.13
N ALA A 912 -26.14 -18.65 -107.29
CA ALA A 912 -27.58 -18.50 -107.48
C ALA A 912 -28.25 -19.87 -107.26
N PRO A 913 -29.46 -19.95 -106.63
CA PRO A 913 -30.08 -21.22 -106.25
C PRO A 913 -30.23 -22.23 -107.39
N ALA A 914 -30.46 -21.73 -108.62
CA ALA A 914 -30.55 -22.56 -109.82
C ALA A 914 -29.21 -23.21 -110.22
N ILE A 915 -28.08 -22.52 -109.99
CA ILE A 915 -26.73 -23.03 -110.28
C ILE A 915 -26.32 -24.04 -109.20
N GLU A 916 -26.63 -23.76 -107.93
CA GLU A 916 -26.38 -24.68 -106.83
C GLU A 916 -27.13 -26.00 -107.04
N ALA A 917 -28.42 -25.96 -107.33
CA ALA A 917 -29.23 -27.17 -107.58
C ALA A 917 -28.63 -28.06 -108.69
N ARG A 918 -28.09 -27.44 -109.76
CA ARG A 918 -27.42 -28.16 -110.85
C ARG A 918 -26.11 -28.81 -110.40
N LEU A 919 -25.26 -28.07 -109.70
CA LEU A 919 -23.97 -28.59 -109.22
C LEU A 919 -24.15 -29.69 -108.18
N VAL A 920 -25.19 -29.59 -107.35
CA VAL A 920 -25.58 -30.66 -106.42
C VAL A 920 -25.94 -31.93 -107.19
N GLU A 921 -26.72 -31.84 -108.28
CA GLU A 921 -27.05 -33.00 -109.10
C GLU A 921 -25.81 -33.63 -109.75
N ILE A 922 -24.87 -32.81 -110.23
CA ILE A 922 -23.59 -33.28 -110.79
C ILE A 922 -22.78 -34.02 -109.74
N LEU A 923 -22.61 -33.42 -108.55
CA LEU A 923 -21.89 -34.04 -107.45
C LEU A 923 -22.59 -35.29 -106.92
N TYR A 924 -23.92 -35.32 -106.92
CA TYR A 924 -24.72 -36.49 -106.54
C TYR A 924 -24.41 -37.67 -107.47
N ARG A 925 -24.43 -37.43 -108.79
CA ARG A 925 -24.09 -38.45 -109.79
C ARG A 925 -22.65 -38.94 -109.69
N LYS A 926 -21.73 -38.03 -109.31
CA LYS A 926 -20.28 -38.30 -109.23
C LYS A 926 -19.87 -39.05 -107.96
N LYS A 927 -20.49 -38.73 -106.82
CA LYS A 927 -20.07 -39.22 -105.49
C LYS A 927 -20.96 -40.32 -104.91
N ILE A 928 -22.23 -40.41 -105.30
CA ILE A 928 -23.13 -41.49 -104.84
C ILE A 928 -23.11 -42.64 -105.85
N PRO A 929 -22.86 -43.90 -105.44
CA PRO A 929 -22.84 -45.04 -106.35
C PRO A 929 -24.17 -45.24 -107.09
N ALA A 930 -24.13 -45.62 -108.38
CA ALA A 930 -25.33 -45.81 -109.21
C ALA A 930 -26.37 -46.80 -108.62
N ALA A 931 -25.92 -47.74 -107.78
CA ALA A 931 -26.78 -48.71 -107.10
C ALA A 931 -27.69 -48.09 -106.03
N GLU A 932 -27.27 -47.00 -105.37
CA GLU A 932 -28.10 -46.27 -104.39
C GLU A 932 -29.04 -45.27 -105.07
N GLN A 933 -28.63 -44.70 -106.20
CA GLN A 933 -29.46 -43.80 -107.01
C GLN A 933 -30.71 -44.49 -107.57
N ALA A 934 -30.64 -45.81 -107.83
CA ALA A 934 -31.74 -46.61 -108.37
C ALA A 934 -32.74 -47.13 -107.31
N ARG A 935 -32.45 -46.95 -106.01
CA ARG A 935 -33.32 -47.41 -104.90
C ARG A 935 -34.45 -46.43 -104.52
N ALA A 936 -34.47 -45.22 -105.10
CA ALA A 936 -35.51 -44.23 -104.84
C ALA A 936 -36.64 -44.33 -105.90
N GLU A 937 -37.89 -44.56 -105.48
CA GLU A 937 -39.06 -44.69 -106.38
C GLU A 937 -39.46 -43.37 -107.08
N THR A 938 -38.95 -42.23 -106.61
CA THR A 938 -39.08 -40.92 -107.25
C THR A 938 -37.71 -40.24 -107.35
N PRO A 939 -37.42 -39.51 -108.44
CA PRO A 939 -36.17 -38.78 -108.55
C PRO A 939 -36.06 -37.80 -107.38
N PRO A 940 -35.02 -37.92 -106.53
CA PRO A 940 -34.90 -37.11 -105.33
C PRO A 940 -34.83 -35.64 -105.72
N THR A 941 -35.46 -34.77 -104.93
CA THR A 941 -35.35 -33.33 -105.13
C THR A 941 -33.88 -32.89 -104.95
N PRO A 942 -33.45 -31.76 -105.55
CA PRO A 942 -32.10 -31.24 -105.33
C PRO A 942 -31.73 -31.08 -103.85
N GLU A 943 -32.72 -30.81 -102.99
CA GLU A 943 -32.54 -30.74 -101.53
C GLU A 943 -32.30 -32.12 -100.89
N ALA A 944 -32.99 -33.17 -101.33
CA ALA A 944 -32.77 -34.53 -100.85
C ALA A 944 -31.40 -35.09 -101.30
N MET A 945 -30.99 -34.78 -102.54
CA MET A 945 -29.65 -35.12 -103.04
C MET A 945 -28.54 -34.44 -102.22
N ARG A 946 -28.74 -33.17 -101.87
CA ARG A 946 -27.85 -32.41 -100.99
C ARG A 946 -27.72 -33.05 -99.61
N ALA A 947 -28.84 -33.41 -98.98
CA ALA A 947 -28.82 -34.04 -97.66
C ALA A 947 -28.02 -35.35 -97.64
N GLN A 948 -28.24 -36.22 -98.64
CA GLN A 948 -27.55 -37.50 -98.76
C GLN A 948 -26.05 -37.35 -99.05
N LEU A 949 -25.67 -36.35 -99.85
CA LEU A 949 -24.25 -36.03 -100.11
C LEU A 949 -23.54 -35.56 -98.84
N ILE A 950 -24.20 -34.76 -98.02
CA ILE A 950 -23.65 -34.28 -96.73
C ILE A 950 -23.46 -35.45 -95.76
N GLU A 951 -24.40 -36.40 -95.68
CA GLU A 951 -24.29 -37.58 -94.82
C GLU A 951 -23.15 -38.54 -95.20
N THR A 952 -22.76 -38.56 -96.47
CA THR A 952 -21.68 -39.44 -96.97
C THR A 952 -20.28 -38.91 -96.58
N ILE A 953 -20.17 -37.63 -96.18
CA ILE A 953 -18.90 -37.01 -95.79
C ILE A 953 -18.51 -37.51 -94.40
N ARG A 954 -17.41 -38.26 -94.31
CA ARG A 954 -16.81 -38.66 -93.03
C ARG A 954 -15.88 -37.56 -92.53
N ILE A 955 -16.05 -37.20 -91.25
CA ILE A 955 -15.14 -36.34 -90.49
C ILE A 955 -14.41 -37.26 -89.52
N ASP A 956 -13.08 -37.21 -89.50
CA ASP A 956 -12.26 -38.00 -88.60
C ASP A 956 -11.93 -37.23 -87.31
N ASP A 957 -11.47 -37.97 -86.30
CA ASP A 957 -11.12 -37.40 -85.00
C ASP A 957 -9.91 -36.42 -85.10
N ASP A 958 -9.06 -36.58 -86.12
CA ASP A 958 -7.94 -35.66 -86.38
C ASP A 958 -8.44 -34.28 -86.84
N GLN A 959 -9.45 -34.22 -87.71
CA GLN A 959 -10.09 -32.97 -88.12
C GLN A 959 -10.79 -32.25 -86.97
N LEU A 960 -11.44 -32.98 -86.07
CA LEU A 960 -12.04 -32.41 -84.86
C LEU A 960 -10.97 -31.90 -83.89
N SER A 961 -9.86 -32.62 -83.76
CA SER A 961 -8.71 -32.20 -82.95
C SER A 961 -8.00 -30.97 -83.53
N GLN A 962 -7.87 -30.89 -84.86
CA GLN A 962 -7.38 -29.71 -85.57
C GLN A 962 -8.33 -28.50 -85.40
N LEU A 963 -9.65 -28.71 -85.42
CA LEU A 963 -10.64 -27.67 -85.13
C LEU A 963 -10.49 -27.16 -83.69
N ALA A 964 -10.33 -28.04 -82.71
CA ALA A 964 -10.07 -27.65 -81.32
C ALA A 964 -8.75 -26.89 -81.18
N ALA A 965 -7.66 -27.36 -81.78
CA ALA A 965 -6.37 -26.66 -81.77
C ALA A 965 -6.46 -25.27 -82.42
N ALA A 966 -7.16 -25.17 -83.56
CA ALA A 966 -7.40 -23.91 -84.24
C ALA A 966 -8.25 -22.94 -83.40
N ARG A 967 -9.27 -23.44 -82.69
CA ARG A 967 -10.06 -22.64 -81.74
C ARG A 967 -9.23 -22.13 -80.58
N ALA A 968 -8.36 -22.98 -80.00
CA ALA A 968 -7.45 -22.58 -78.92
C ALA A 968 -6.48 -21.48 -79.40
N GLU A 969 -5.93 -21.61 -80.60
CA GLU A 969 -5.07 -20.60 -81.23
C GLU A 969 -5.86 -19.31 -81.56
N SER A 970 -7.12 -19.39 -81.97
CA SER A 970 -8.00 -18.21 -82.13
C SER A 970 -8.22 -17.46 -80.82
N VAL A 971 -8.40 -18.16 -79.69
CA VAL A 971 -8.50 -17.51 -78.37
C VAL A 971 -7.16 -16.88 -77.98
N ARG A 972 -6.06 -17.62 -78.16
CA ARG A 972 -4.70 -17.14 -77.83
C ARG A 972 -4.35 -15.88 -78.62
N SER A 973 -4.48 -15.94 -79.93
CA SER A 973 -4.23 -14.80 -80.83
C SER A 973 -5.10 -13.60 -80.46
N PHE A 974 -6.39 -13.80 -80.20
CA PHE A 974 -7.27 -12.71 -79.76
C PHE A 974 -6.82 -12.06 -78.45
N LEU A 975 -6.42 -12.84 -77.44
CA LEU A 975 -5.94 -12.30 -76.16
C LEU A 975 -4.61 -11.54 -76.32
N VAL A 976 -3.71 -12.03 -77.17
CA VAL A 976 -2.45 -11.35 -77.50
C VAL A 976 -2.70 -10.03 -78.23
N ASP A 977 -3.63 -10.01 -79.19
CA ASP A 977 -4.03 -8.81 -79.94
C ASP A 977 -4.69 -7.76 -79.02
N LYS A 978 -5.34 -8.21 -77.94
CA LYS A 978 -5.88 -7.34 -76.88
C LYS A 978 -4.85 -6.92 -75.83
N GLY A 979 -3.57 -7.25 -76.01
CA GLY A 979 -2.46 -6.76 -75.20
C GLY A 979 -1.99 -7.69 -74.07
N VAL A 980 -2.39 -8.96 -74.04
CA VAL A 980 -1.84 -9.95 -73.12
C VAL A 980 -0.50 -10.48 -73.67
N ALA A 981 0.55 -10.50 -72.86
CA ALA A 981 1.86 -10.98 -73.31
C ALA A 981 1.83 -12.46 -73.72
N GLU A 982 2.50 -12.80 -74.82
CA GLU A 982 2.49 -14.17 -75.38
C GLU A 982 3.04 -15.22 -74.40
N SER A 983 4.01 -14.86 -73.54
CA SER A 983 4.56 -15.73 -72.50
C SER A 983 3.58 -16.10 -71.39
N ARG A 984 2.43 -15.42 -71.31
CA ARG A 984 1.41 -15.61 -70.27
C ARG A 984 0.23 -16.47 -70.72
N VAL A 985 0.18 -16.84 -72.00
CA VAL A 985 -0.92 -17.60 -72.58
C VAL A 985 -0.37 -18.86 -73.24
N THR A 986 -0.56 -20.01 -72.60
CA THR A 986 -0.06 -21.31 -73.04
C THR A 986 -1.18 -22.16 -73.61
N LEU A 987 -0.89 -22.92 -74.66
CA LEU A 987 -1.81 -23.92 -75.18
C LEU A 987 -1.61 -25.25 -74.46
N SER A 988 -2.71 -25.83 -74.01
CA SER A 988 -2.75 -27.18 -73.46
C SER A 988 -2.98 -28.20 -74.58
N GLY A 989 -2.21 -29.29 -74.58
CA GLY A 989 -2.28 -30.34 -75.61
C GLY A 989 -3.44 -31.33 -75.45
N LYS A 990 -4.32 -31.17 -74.45
CA LYS A 990 -5.50 -32.04 -74.26
C LYS A 990 -6.77 -31.32 -74.72
N PRO A 991 -7.51 -31.86 -75.71
CA PRO A 991 -8.78 -31.29 -76.11
C PRO A 991 -9.84 -31.44 -75.00
N ALA A 992 -10.64 -30.40 -74.80
CA ALA A 992 -11.78 -30.38 -73.89
C ALA A 992 -13.04 -30.95 -74.57
N THR A 993 -13.88 -31.65 -73.83
CA THR A 993 -15.13 -32.24 -74.33
C THR A 993 -16.23 -31.18 -74.44
N GLY A 994 -16.75 -30.94 -75.66
CA GLY A 994 -17.83 -29.97 -75.96
C GLY A 994 -17.35 -28.78 -76.82
N ALA A 995 -18.28 -28.05 -77.45
CA ALA A 995 -18.00 -26.94 -78.41
C ALA A 995 -17.39 -25.67 -77.77
N LEU A 996 -16.75 -25.81 -76.61
CA LEU A 996 -16.26 -24.72 -75.77
C LEU A 996 -14.75 -24.87 -75.59
N ALA A 997 -13.99 -23.79 -75.80
CA ALA A 997 -12.60 -23.75 -75.34
C ALA A 997 -12.60 -23.48 -73.83
N SER A 998 -11.89 -24.29 -73.05
CA SER A 998 -11.74 -24.11 -71.60
C SER A 998 -10.47 -23.33 -71.27
N LEU A 999 -10.58 -22.52 -70.23
CA LEU A 999 -9.54 -21.61 -69.76
C LEU A 999 -9.24 -21.94 -68.30
N GLU A 1000 -7.97 -22.13 -67.97
CA GLU A 1000 -7.52 -22.45 -66.62
C GLU A 1000 -6.42 -21.47 -66.20
N LEU A 1001 -6.57 -20.92 -64.99
CA LEU A 1001 -5.58 -20.01 -64.41
C LEU A 1001 -4.53 -20.82 -63.65
N GLN A 1002 -3.26 -20.53 -63.90
CA GLN A 1002 -2.12 -21.18 -63.27
C GLN A 1002 -1.33 -20.19 -62.41
#